data_AF-A0A6B0X3Q1-F1
#
_entry.id   AF-A0A6B0X3Q1-F1
#
_cell.length_a   1.000
_cell.length_b   1.000
_cell.length_c   1.000
_cell.angle_alpha   90.00
_cell.angle_beta   90.00
_cell.angle_gamma   90.00
#
_symmetry.space_group_name_H-M   'P 1'
#
loop_
_entity.id
_entity.type
_entity.pdbx_description
1 polymer ?
#
loop_
_entity_poly.entity_id
_entity_poly.type
_entity_poly.pdbx_seq_one_letter_code
_entity_poly.pdbx_strand_id
1 'polypeptide(L)'
;MNFANYLRLILLATLATTLCVLPTAALDTLRVGIGGNVSWTGETTRDDLVSILPEYKVNRQFTDIGNVPGNLIDLSNLQVVTPRVLVKTVVDVEPELLAGQLALVEQLLLDQIEPLEGVTQIGTTAQGFMSVILVDFAPEVTLDEAMNRVEAAVDAIRSTQVVRQAEGETEADNPNLECREESRRFDSTVDITDDWGDCETIFQNGIRADCYQTICRNLTTGDQTSRPGRLQAGGGKLVARRAIQQGLKLPAGTDPVVLPVGLSPDHVARGENVAQRALGWGGRITAPAIKDVAAADLEATLLELIAPGGAEDAFSRKGIFGALGTFIVLDLGSPIGVNRIRFYPRNTVQNAPQYPFQNDFIRQFELLLHDGQDLVLDGTGRLVPQLEDFKILLRSTGNEDQVVDLQVQPARPVRFVRIKSTSSFPYEIDELEVYGQGFIGSSRYISHVYDLGGPATWGNISWQARLIDLRSGLVADLDEALNQDCTTQRDTFSTAADVPDDWGECDTASLYLPGQGYTTVWMCFQTACRDNTTGDIIRYPGQTAGKRVAAKPTVGEPSQILVRTRTGNDPNPLLYYRRDVQRIGEDERSTSLVDLEAQLGRDEYLSLAPDLEASPPRVWDKGEIGEDLENWSPWSAPYLRGDQEGGTPIISPGPRRYIQFAIDFLNDDIDATKLVEQLSIEYLQPPIADDLIAEIYPREVEVSESVNFTYAVRALMNIEGVKGFDTFEIRTPTRVLGIDRIEIVDGSDTIAEQVLNADVILDQRGVPMVRIGEGQVQQLPYSTVSAVGDTFAIQTITDRNFIVRFPQVEPVEGGSERLLKIYFRGQVLLYSTLFRGQAILSSQPGSIQRITPGNAALLGEGDLPTASGITVLSPGITEGSLVGSFALEPNPFTPNGDGINDQLELRYDIVAVTRAAKVQIQVFDLSGRLVHTIYEGTDLSGRYDRTSRPELSWDGRAQGGTVVPPGIYLIYIEVKGDSKANRRAVPVAVAY
;
A
#
# COMPACT_ATOMS: atom_id res chain seq x y z
N MET A 1 -0.90 67.90 22.70
CA MET A 1 -0.99 68.59 21.39
C MET A 1 0.38 68.58 20.71
N ASN A 2 0.76 67.62 19.85
CA ASN A 2 0.28 66.27 19.52
C ASN A 2 1.41 65.70 18.63
N PHE A 3 2.39 64.88 19.04
CA PHE A 3 2.41 63.66 19.88
C PHE A 3 1.43 62.54 19.48
N ALA A 4 0.64 62.72 18.40
CA ALA A 4 -0.37 61.76 17.97
C ALA A 4 -0.13 61.12 16.58
N ASN A 5 0.80 61.63 15.76
CA ASN A 5 0.98 61.15 14.38
C ASN A 5 2.33 60.49 14.07
N TYR A 6 3.31 60.51 14.98
CA TYR A 6 4.55 59.71 14.86
C TYR A 6 4.50 58.40 15.67
N LEU A 7 3.57 58.28 16.61
CA LEU A 7 3.34 57.05 17.40
C LEU A 7 2.30 56.10 16.77
N ARG A 8 1.70 56.45 15.62
CA ARG A 8 0.70 55.63 14.91
C ARG A 8 1.23 54.86 13.70
N LEU A 9 2.45 55.16 13.22
CA LEU A 9 3.10 54.40 12.14
C LEU A 9 4.11 53.34 12.64
N ILE A 10 4.45 53.34 13.92
CA ILE A 10 5.34 52.33 14.55
C ILE A 10 4.56 51.32 15.41
N LEU A 11 3.25 51.55 15.63
CA LEU A 11 2.38 50.64 16.41
C LEU A 11 1.44 49.76 15.57
N LEU A 12 1.54 49.81 14.23
CA LEU A 12 0.72 48.99 13.31
C LEU A 12 1.53 47.95 12.51
N ALA A 13 2.83 47.82 12.81
CA ALA A 13 3.72 46.80 12.23
C ALA A 13 4.29 45.81 13.25
N THR A 14 3.82 45.84 14.51
CA THR A 14 4.35 45.03 15.63
C THR A 14 3.27 44.33 16.45
N LEU A 15 2.08 44.12 15.88
CA LEU A 15 0.99 43.37 16.53
C LEU A 15 0.29 42.32 15.64
N ALA A 16 0.95 41.87 14.56
CA ALA A 16 0.43 40.81 13.68
C ALA A 16 1.49 39.75 13.31
N THR A 17 2.60 39.67 14.05
CA THR A 17 3.67 38.66 13.89
C THR A 17 4.13 38.12 15.23
N THR A 18 3.17 37.86 16.12
CA THR A 18 3.40 37.09 17.36
C THR A 18 2.21 36.17 17.60
N LEU A 19 1.83 35.43 16.55
CA LEU A 19 1.07 34.19 16.67
C LEU A 19 2.07 33.06 16.42
N CYS A 20 2.41 32.39 17.52
CA CYS A 20 2.99 31.05 17.64
C CYS A 20 3.86 30.56 16.48
N VAL A 21 5.13 30.96 16.46
CA VAL A 21 6.21 30.00 16.18
C VAL A 21 7.04 29.93 17.45
N LEU A 22 6.54 29.15 18.42
CA LEU A 22 7.45 28.49 19.34
C LEU A 22 8.32 27.59 18.44
N PRO A 23 9.66 27.57 18.58
CA PRO A 23 10.41 26.44 18.06
C PRO A 23 9.85 25.22 18.80
N THR A 24 9.04 24.43 18.10
CA THR A 24 8.66 23.08 18.52
C THR A 24 9.97 22.30 18.61
N ALA A 25 10.47 22.08 19.82
CA ALA A 25 11.47 21.05 20.04
C ALA A 25 10.75 19.72 19.75
N ALA A 26 11.04 19.18 18.57
CA ALA A 26 10.20 18.22 17.85
C ALA A 26 10.68 16.79 18.07
N LEU A 27 9.73 15.84 18.00
CA LEU A 27 10.02 14.49 17.54
C LEU A 27 10.77 14.60 16.21
N ASP A 28 11.93 13.95 16.11
CA ASP A 28 12.56 13.80 14.81
C ASP A 28 11.72 12.82 13.98
N THR A 29 11.65 13.06 12.67
CA THR A 29 10.85 12.24 11.76
C THR A 29 11.74 11.78 10.62
N LEU A 30 11.91 10.47 10.47
CA LEU A 30 12.50 9.87 9.28
C LEU A 30 11.44 9.82 8.17
N ARG A 31 11.68 10.47 7.03
CA ARG A 31 10.74 10.49 5.89
C ARG A 31 11.34 9.84 4.64
N VAL A 32 10.53 9.11 3.90
CA VAL A 32 10.87 8.48 2.61
C VAL A 32 9.74 8.72 1.63
N GLY A 33 9.98 9.19 0.41
CA GLY A 33 8.91 9.56 -0.51
C GLY A 33 9.40 10.23 -1.80
N ILE A 34 8.49 10.85 -2.55
CA ILE A 34 8.80 11.64 -3.75
C ILE A 34 9.75 12.77 -3.31
N GLY A 35 11.04 12.65 -3.67
CA GLY A 35 12.11 13.56 -3.22
C GLY A 35 13.10 13.00 -2.18
N GLY A 36 12.87 11.81 -1.64
CA GLY A 36 13.91 11.07 -0.92
C GLY A 36 14.91 10.52 -1.94
N ASN A 37 16.17 10.96 -1.91
CA ASN A 37 17.20 10.42 -2.79
C ASN A 37 17.28 8.88 -2.67
N VAL A 38 16.73 8.17 -3.66
CA VAL A 38 17.32 6.92 -4.13
C VAL A 38 18.19 7.32 -5.30
N SER A 39 19.48 7.52 -5.03
CA SER A 39 20.45 7.90 -6.06
C SER A 39 20.66 6.74 -7.04
N TRP A 40 20.67 7.07 -8.34
CA TRP A 40 21.91 6.98 -9.09
C TRP A 40 21.88 7.92 -10.31
N THR A 41 22.70 8.97 -10.26
CA THR A 41 23.24 9.65 -11.43
C THR A 41 24.74 9.44 -11.39
N GLY A 42 25.26 8.51 -12.19
CA GLY A 42 26.70 8.42 -12.41
C GLY A 42 27.10 9.30 -13.59
N GLU A 43 27.77 10.41 -13.34
CA GLU A 43 28.64 11.00 -14.36
C GLU A 43 29.93 10.18 -14.43
N THR A 44 30.22 9.60 -15.60
CA THR A 44 31.52 8.95 -15.86
C THR A 44 32.46 9.94 -16.52
N THR A 45 33.66 10.10 -15.98
CA THR A 45 34.70 11.03 -16.48
C THR A 45 35.49 10.51 -17.69
N ARG A 46 34.94 9.59 -18.48
CA ARG A 46 35.53 9.06 -19.71
C ARG A 46 34.47 8.85 -20.79
N ASP A 47 34.71 9.43 -21.98
CA ASP A 47 33.81 9.46 -23.14
C ASP A 47 33.70 8.12 -23.90
N ASP A 48 34.41 7.08 -23.46
CA ASP A 48 34.61 5.82 -24.20
C ASP A 48 33.83 4.62 -23.62
N LEU A 49 32.95 4.82 -22.63
CA LEU A 49 32.11 3.76 -22.04
C LEU A 49 30.63 4.02 -22.34
N VAL A 50 30.02 3.15 -23.15
CA VAL A 50 28.56 3.09 -23.28
C VAL A 50 28.00 2.59 -21.95
N SER A 51 27.41 3.49 -21.16
CA SER A 51 26.56 3.09 -20.04
C SER A 51 25.25 2.56 -20.62
N ILE A 52 24.96 1.29 -20.34
CA ILE A 52 23.59 0.80 -20.44
C ILE A 52 22.91 1.33 -19.18
N LEU A 53 21.88 2.14 -19.34
CA LEU A 53 21.11 2.69 -18.23
C LEU A 53 20.44 1.55 -17.44
N PRO A 54 20.65 1.46 -16.11
CA PRO A 54 19.86 0.55 -15.30
C PRO A 54 18.48 1.17 -15.04
N GLU A 55 17.42 0.69 -15.69
CA GLU A 55 16.11 0.63 -15.04
C GLU A 55 16.18 -0.48 -13.98
N TYR A 56 16.72 -0.09 -12.81
CA TYR A 56 16.80 -0.81 -11.55
C TYR A 56 17.19 -2.30 -11.61
N LYS A 57 18.50 -2.57 -11.46
CA LYS A 57 19.03 -3.92 -11.16
C LYS A 57 18.66 -4.31 -9.72
N VAL A 58 17.53 -4.99 -9.56
CA VAL A 58 17.10 -5.64 -8.31
C VAL A 58 17.38 -7.14 -8.48
N ASN A 59 18.05 -7.80 -7.53
CA ASN A 59 18.31 -9.24 -7.59
C ASN A 59 17.64 -9.95 -6.40
N ARG A 60 17.24 -11.21 -6.62
CA ARG A 60 16.51 -12.08 -5.72
C ARG A 60 17.35 -12.51 -4.51
N GLN A 61 17.06 -11.88 -3.38
CA GLN A 61 16.56 -12.50 -2.13
C GLN A 61 16.65 -11.51 -0.97
N PHE A 62 17.50 -10.51 -1.09
CA PHE A 62 17.56 -9.31 -0.25
C PHE A 62 18.11 -8.20 -1.14
N THR A 63 17.52 -7.00 -1.14
CA THR A 63 18.20 -5.83 -1.70
C THR A 63 19.01 -5.20 -0.58
N ASP A 64 20.23 -5.70 -0.40
CA ASP A 64 21.30 -4.98 0.29
C ASP A 64 22.03 -4.10 -0.73
N ILE A 65 21.75 -2.79 -0.69
CA ILE A 65 22.69 -1.78 -1.18
C ILE A 65 23.69 -1.55 -0.05
N GLY A 66 24.83 -2.23 -0.14
CA GLY A 66 25.95 -2.06 0.78
C GLY A 66 27.01 -1.10 0.24
N ASN A 67 27.42 -0.18 1.11
CA ASN A 67 28.71 0.53 1.22
C ASN A 67 29.01 1.78 0.36
N VAL A 68 28.80 2.97 0.95
CA VAL A 68 29.71 4.15 0.90
C VAL A 68 29.62 4.89 2.26
N PRO A 69 30.74 5.40 2.83
CA PRO A 69 30.83 5.78 4.24
C PRO A 69 30.31 7.19 4.55
N GLY A 70 29.75 7.34 5.75
CA GLY A 70 29.71 8.61 6.49
C GLY A 70 28.53 9.53 6.17
N ASN A 71 27.59 9.60 7.11
CA ASN A 71 26.69 10.72 7.40
C ASN A 71 25.91 11.30 6.20
N LEU A 72 24.67 10.87 5.99
CA LEU A 72 23.59 11.75 5.52
C LEU A 72 22.23 11.08 5.71
N ILE A 73 21.64 11.27 6.88
CA ILE A 73 20.19 11.35 7.02
C ILE A 73 19.81 12.71 6.42
N ASP A 74 19.21 12.73 5.22
CA ASP A 74 18.66 13.99 4.66
C ASP A 74 17.16 14.09 5.03
N LEU A 75 16.90 14.82 6.12
CA LEU A 75 15.56 15.21 6.58
C LEU A 75 15.24 16.66 6.19
N SER A 76 15.97 17.20 5.20
CA SER A 76 15.98 18.62 4.89
C SER A 76 15.73 18.89 3.42
N ASN A 77 14.65 18.35 2.83
CA ASN A 77 14.05 18.94 1.64
C ASN A 77 12.55 18.67 1.54
N LEU A 78 11.80 19.26 2.48
CA LEU A 78 10.35 19.43 2.40
C LEU A 78 9.93 20.84 2.03
N GLN A 79 10.80 21.62 1.41
CA GLN A 79 10.35 22.91 0.84
C GLN A 79 10.15 22.86 -0.67
N VAL A 80 10.68 21.84 -1.36
CA VAL A 80 10.80 21.85 -2.82
C VAL A 80 10.88 20.39 -3.34
N VAL A 81 9.73 19.71 -3.49
CA VAL A 81 9.68 18.40 -4.18
C VAL A 81 9.47 18.68 -5.65
N THR A 82 10.41 18.30 -6.53
CA THR A 82 10.20 18.38 -7.98
C THR A 82 9.43 17.13 -8.43
N PRO A 83 8.18 17.26 -8.93
CA PRO A 83 7.48 16.12 -9.49
C PRO A 83 8.21 15.62 -10.71
N ARG A 84 8.15 14.30 -10.92
CA ARG A 84 8.71 13.67 -12.11
C ARG A 84 7.67 12.77 -12.75
N VAL A 85 7.61 12.83 -14.06
CA VAL A 85 6.69 12.05 -14.88
C VAL A 85 7.48 11.22 -15.86
N LEU A 86 7.12 9.94 -15.97
CA LEU A 86 7.74 8.98 -16.86
C LEU A 86 6.78 8.67 -18.01
N VAL A 87 7.23 8.80 -19.25
CA VAL A 87 6.49 8.37 -20.43
C VAL A 87 7.20 7.15 -21.01
N LYS A 88 6.55 5.99 -20.92
CA LYS A 88 7.04 4.73 -21.49
C LYS A 88 6.30 4.40 -22.77
N THR A 89 7.03 4.19 -23.86
CA THR A 89 6.43 3.90 -25.16
C THR A 89 7.05 2.67 -25.78
N VAL A 90 6.21 1.70 -26.17
CA VAL A 90 6.62 0.53 -26.95
C VAL A 90 6.28 0.76 -28.41
N VAL A 91 7.23 0.50 -29.29
CA VAL A 91 7.10 0.64 -30.73
C VAL A 91 7.12 -0.75 -31.38
N ASP A 92 5.94 -1.30 -31.65
CA ASP A 92 5.80 -2.63 -32.29
C ASP A 92 5.86 -2.51 -33.81
N VAL A 93 7.07 -2.65 -34.37
CA VAL A 93 7.33 -2.64 -35.82
C VAL A 93 8.37 -3.69 -36.20
N GLU A 94 8.50 -3.97 -37.50
CA GLU A 94 9.56 -4.86 -37.99
C GLU A 94 10.96 -4.34 -37.61
N PRO A 95 11.93 -5.23 -37.29
CA PRO A 95 13.27 -4.84 -36.84
C PRO A 95 13.99 -3.85 -37.77
N GLU A 96 13.77 -3.96 -39.08
CA GLU A 96 14.38 -3.09 -40.09
C GLU A 96 13.88 -1.63 -40.03
N LEU A 97 12.66 -1.42 -39.53
CA LEU A 97 12.01 -0.11 -39.42
C LEU A 97 12.13 0.49 -38.02
N LEU A 98 12.58 -0.30 -37.05
CA LEU A 98 12.54 0.02 -35.63
C LEU A 98 13.28 1.31 -35.28
N ALA A 99 14.53 1.46 -35.73
CA ALA A 99 15.34 2.63 -35.41
C ALA A 99 14.73 3.94 -35.94
N GLY A 100 14.16 3.90 -37.14
CA GLY A 100 13.50 5.07 -37.73
C GLY A 100 12.18 5.41 -37.04
N GLN A 101 11.40 4.39 -36.67
CA GLN A 101 10.12 4.55 -36.00
C GLN A 101 10.30 5.06 -34.55
N LEU A 102 11.29 4.55 -33.81
CA LEU A 102 11.62 5.02 -32.46
C LEU A 102 12.04 6.49 -32.47
N ALA A 103 12.93 6.89 -33.38
CA ALA A 103 13.36 8.28 -33.51
C ALA A 103 12.18 9.22 -33.81
N LEU A 104 11.24 8.79 -34.67
CA LEU A 104 10.03 9.55 -34.96
C LEU A 104 9.12 9.68 -33.73
N VAL A 105 8.89 8.57 -33.00
CA VAL A 105 8.05 8.56 -31.80
C VAL A 105 8.63 9.46 -30.72
N GLU A 106 9.94 9.37 -30.48
CA GLU A 106 10.65 10.24 -29.53
C GLU A 106 10.53 11.71 -29.89
N GLN A 107 10.75 12.06 -31.15
CA GLN A 107 10.63 13.43 -31.62
C GLN A 107 9.21 13.97 -31.41
N LEU A 108 8.19 13.20 -31.76
CA LEU A 108 6.79 13.63 -31.61
C LEU A 108 6.41 13.84 -30.14
N LEU A 109 6.88 12.97 -29.24
CA LEU A 109 6.65 13.12 -27.81
C LEU A 109 7.37 14.35 -27.24
N LEU A 110 8.63 14.55 -27.59
CA LEU A 110 9.41 15.72 -27.15
C LEU A 110 8.80 17.03 -27.63
N ASP A 111 8.33 17.09 -28.88
CA ASP A 111 7.68 18.27 -29.45
C ASP A 111 6.40 18.67 -28.67
N GLN A 112 5.72 17.72 -28.02
CA GLN A 112 4.56 18.00 -27.15
C GLN A 112 4.93 18.29 -25.70
N ILE A 113 6.01 17.67 -25.18
CA ILE A 113 6.38 17.72 -23.76
C ILE A 113 7.29 18.91 -23.44
N GLU A 114 8.29 19.21 -24.27
CA GLU A 114 9.24 20.32 -24.06
C GLU A 114 8.56 21.68 -23.83
N PRO A 115 7.45 22.03 -24.51
CA PRO A 115 6.79 23.31 -24.32
C PRO A 115 5.92 23.40 -23.05
N LEU A 116 5.74 22.31 -22.30
CA LEU A 116 4.86 22.30 -21.13
C LEU A 116 5.38 23.25 -20.04
N GLU A 117 4.48 24.06 -19.50
CA GLU A 117 4.81 24.98 -18.42
C GLU A 117 5.34 24.21 -17.20
N GLY A 118 6.41 24.72 -16.60
CA GLY A 118 7.03 24.12 -15.42
C GLY A 118 7.97 22.95 -15.70
N VAL A 119 8.19 22.50 -16.94
CA VAL A 119 9.24 21.52 -17.22
C VAL A 119 10.62 22.13 -16.98
N THR A 120 11.49 21.45 -16.23
CA THR A 120 12.85 21.91 -15.87
C THR A 120 13.95 21.09 -16.52
N GLN A 121 13.74 19.78 -16.70
CA GLN A 121 14.69 18.88 -17.34
C GLN A 121 13.96 17.72 -18.02
N ILE A 122 14.51 17.23 -19.13
CA ILE A 122 14.06 16.02 -19.80
C ILE A 122 15.26 15.09 -20.02
N GLY A 123 15.10 13.81 -19.68
CA GLY A 123 16.02 12.74 -20.04
C GLY A 123 15.33 11.74 -20.96
N THR A 124 16.05 11.25 -21.98
CA THR A 124 15.53 10.21 -22.88
C THR A 124 16.41 8.97 -22.86
N THR A 125 15.81 7.81 -23.08
CA THR A 125 16.51 6.53 -23.11
C THR A 125 15.77 5.59 -24.06
N ALA A 126 16.51 4.97 -24.99
CA ALA A 126 15.98 3.96 -25.90
C ALA A 126 16.71 2.64 -25.70
N GLN A 127 15.97 1.54 -25.58
CA GLN A 127 16.51 0.19 -25.53
C GLN A 127 15.59 -0.77 -26.29
N GLY A 128 16.11 -1.41 -27.35
CA GLY A 128 15.32 -2.33 -28.17
C GLY A 128 14.11 -1.63 -28.77
N PHE A 129 12.90 -2.09 -28.44
CA PHE A 129 11.62 -1.55 -28.90
C PHE A 129 10.99 -0.51 -27.95
N MET A 130 11.69 -0.13 -26.88
CA MET A 130 11.18 0.78 -25.87
C MET A 130 11.88 2.13 -25.93
N SER A 131 11.08 3.19 -25.85
CA SER A 131 11.53 4.55 -25.55
C SER A 131 10.98 4.99 -24.20
N VAL A 132 11.82 5.65 -23.41
CA VAL A 132 11.54 6.16 -22.08
C VAL A 132 11.92 7.63 -22.02
N ILE A 133 10.95 8.48 -21.67
CA ILE A 133 11.16 9.92 -21.46
C ILE A 133 10.85 10.25 -20.01
N LEU A 134 11.80 10.85 -19.31
CA LEU A 134 11.69 11.27 -17.93
C LEU A 134 11.63 12.80 -17.89
N VAL A 135 10.56 13.35 -17.32
CA VAL A 135 10.25 14.77 -17.30
C VAL A 135 10.27 15.26 -15.87
N ASP A 136 11.15 16.20 -15.58
CA ASP A 136 11.26 16.86 -14.27
C ASP A 136 10.48 18.17 -14.32
N PHE A 137 9.67 18.42 -13.30
CA PHE A 137 8.87 19.63 -13.16
C PHE A 137 9.39 20.55 -12.07
N ALA A 138 9.03 21.82 -12.18
CA ALA A 138 9.31 22.83 -11.21
C ALA A 138 8.56 22.49 -9.90
N PRO A 139 9.15 22.79 -8.74
CA PRO A 139 8.62 22.40 -7.44
C PRO A 139 7.24 22.93 -7.07
N GLU A 140 6.82 24.02 -7.70
CA GLU A 140 5.50 24.64 -7.55
C GLU A 140 4.38 23.88 -8.27
N VAL A 141 4.71 23.03 -9.25
CA VAL A 141 3.75 22.17 -9.95
C VAL A 141 3.47 20.97 -9.06
N THR A 142 2.20 20.59 -8.88
CA THR A 142 1.87 19.36 -8.14
C THR A 142 2.06 18.11 -9.02
N LEU A 143 2.27 16.93 -8.42
CA LEU A 143 2.41 15.69 -9.20
C LEU A 143 1.17 15.39 -10.06
N ASP A 144 -0.04 15.59 -9.53
CA ASP A 144 -1.27 15.40 -10.28
C ASP A 144 -1.38 16.37 -11.46
N GLU A 145 -0.99 17.62 -11.26
CA GLU A 145 -0.96 18.63 -12.32
C GLU A 145 0.09 18.30 -13.39
N ALA A 146 1.29 17.89 -13.00
CA ALA A 146 2.33 17.43 -13.92
C ALA A 146 1.86 16.23 -14.75
N MET A 147 1.26 15.22 -14.10
CA MET A 147 0.67 14.05 -14.75
C MET A 147 -0.39 14.44 -15.78
N ASN A 148 -1.35 15.29 -15.39
CA ASN A 148 -2.43 15.72 -16.28
C ASN A 148 -1.91 16.52 -17.48
N ARG A 149 -0.89 17.36 -17.29
CA ARG A 149 -0.25 18.14 -18.37
C ARG A 149 0.41 17.21 -19.39
N VAL A 150 1.18 16.22 -18.92
CA VAL A 150 1.86 15.26 -19.81
C VAL A 150 0.85 14.33 -20.48
N GLU A 151 -0.16 13.83 -19.78
CA GLU A 151 -1.20 12.99 -20.37
C GLU A 151 -1.95 13.74 -21.48
N ALA A 152 -2.39 14.99 -21.22
CA ALA A 152 -3.07 15.80 -22.23
C ALA A 152 -2.18 16.07 -23.47
N ALA A 153 -0.87 16.28 -23.27
CA ALA A 153 0.10 16.47 -24.35
C ALA A 153 0.28 15.20 -25.19
N VAL A 154 0.33 14.04 -24.54
CA VAL A 154 0.45 12.73 -25.19
C VAL A 154 -0.85 12.37 -25.92
N ASP A 155 -2.02 12.57 -25.30
CA ASP A 155 -3.35 12.32 -25.88
C ASP A 155 -3.57 13.13 -27.17
N ALA A 156 -3.08 14.36 -27.23
CA ALA A 156 -3.13 15.21 -28.41
C ALA A 156 -2.49 14.56 -29.64
N ILE A 157 -1.50 13.67 -29.46
CA ILE A 157 -0.81 12.96 -30.54
C ILE A 157 -1.09 11.46 -30.60
N ARG A 158 -1.84 10.87 -29.66
CA ARG A 158 -2.28 9.46 -29.76
C ARG A 158 -3.07 9.22 -31.05
N SER A 159 -2.81 8.08 -31.69
CA SER A 159 -3.62 7.64 -32.83
C SER A 159 -4.99 7.18 -32.33
N THR A 160 -6.07 7.81 -32.79
CA THR A 160 -7.43 7.30 -32.53
C THR A 160 -7.51 5.91 -33.14
N GLN A 161 -7.84 4.88 -32.35
CA GLN A 161 -8.01 3.53 -32.87
C GLN A 161 -8.92 3.57 -34.08
N VAL A 162 -8.39 3.20 -35.25
CA VAL A 162 -9.17 3.07 -36.46
C VAL A 162 -10.16 1.94 -36.22
N VAL A 163 -11.41 2.30 -35.90
CA VAL A 163 -12.57 1.43 -36.11
C VAL A 163 -12.48 0.97 -37.55
N ARG A 164 -12.34 -0.34 -37.76
CA ARG A 164 -12.47 -0.93 -39.11
C ARG A 164 -13.85 -0.57 -39.63
N GLN A 165 -13.96 0.50 -40.43
CA GLN A 165 -15.21 0.84 -41.08
C GLN A 165 -15.50 -0.20 -42.16
N ALA A 166 -16.75 -0.66 -42.15
CA ALA A 166 -17.32 -1.60 -43.08
C ALA A 166 -17.17 -1.14 -44.54
N GLU A 167 -16.98 -2.12 -45.43
CA GLU A 167 -16.89 -1.94 -46.86
C GLU A 167 -18.15 -1.26 -47.44
N GLY A 168 -17.96 -0.12 -48.09
CA GLY A 168 -18.96 0.55 -48.94
C GLY A 168 -18.53 0.48 -50.42
N GLU A 169 -19.49 0.25 -51.32
CA GLU A 169 -19.34 0.01 -52.77
C GLU A 169 -18.52 1.09 -53.53
N THR A 170 -17.71 0.67 -54.52
CA THR A 170 -16.73 1.53 -55.25
C THR A 170 -16.98 1.65 -56.76
N GLU A 171 -16.72 2.84 -57.33
CA GLU A 171 -16.86 3.28 -58.75
C GLU A 171 -16.17 2.42 -59.86
N ALA A 172 -15.47 1.33 -59.50
CA ALA A 172 -14.68 0.50 -60.44
C ALA A 172 -15.50 -0.49 -61.28
N ASP A 173 -16.80 -0.65 -61.00
CA ASP A 173 -17.71 -1.45 -61.84
C ASP A 173 -18.37 -0.65 -62.97
N ASN A 174 -17.91 0.58 -63.24
CA ASN A 174 -18.45 1.41 -64.33
C ASN A 174 -17.66 1.18 -65.65
N PRO A 175 -18.20 0.44 -66.63
CA PRO A 175 -17.51 0.09 -67.87
C PRO A 175 -17.22 1.28 -68.80
N ASN A 176 -17.65 2.50 -68.44
CA ASN A 176 -17.48 3.70 -69.25
C ASN A 176 -16.27 4.57 -68.84
N LEU A 177 -15.42 4.13 -67.91
CA LEU A 177 -14.23 4.85 -67.45
C LEU A 177 -12.95 4.04 -67.70
N GLU A 178 -11.94 4.69 -68.31
CA GLU A 178 -10.59 4.14 -68.46
C GLU A 178 -9.62 4.93 -67.57
N CYS A 179 -9.04 4.29 -66.55
CA CYS A 179 -8.18 4.94 -65.55
C CYS A 179 -6.71 4.50 -65.66
N ARG A 180 -5.78 5.43 -65.44
CA ARG A 180 -4.33 5.18 -65.38
C ARG A 180 -3.69 5.91 -64.21
N GLU A 181 -2.63 5.35 -63.65
CA GLU A 181 -1.79 6.01 -62.66
C GLU A 181 -0.71 6.88 -63.30
N GLU A 182 -0.44 8.02 -62.68
CA GLU A 182 0.76 8.83 -62.89
C GLU A 182 1.52 8.95 -61.56
N SER A 183 2.85 8.95 -61.64
CA SER A 183 3.74 9.20 -60.50
C SER A 183 4.62 10.43 -60.74
N ARG A 184 4.92 11.16 -59.67
CA ARG A 184 5.83 12.31 -59.69
C ARG A 184 6.64 12.38 -58.40
N ARG A 185 7.92 12.67 -58.56
CA ARG A 185 8.87 12.85 -57.46
C ARG A 185 8.84 14.30 -56.95
N PHE A 186 8.76 14.46 -55.64
CA PHE A 186 8.82 15.74 -54.94
C PHE A 186 10.02 15.78 -53.98
N ASP A 187 10.75 16.91 -53.99
CA ASP A 187 11.95 17.13 -53.16
C ASP A 187 11.60 17.71 -51.76
N SER A 188 10.33 18.00 -51.50
CA SER A 188 9.80 18.52 -50.22
C SER A 188 8.31 18.19 -50.07
N THR A 189 7.85 17.93 -48.84
CA THR A 189 6.43 17.68 -48.55
C THR A 189 5.54 18.92 -48.71
N VAL A 190 6.13 20.11 -48.65
CA VAL A 190 5.41 21.40 -48.78
C VAL A 190 5.07 21.73 -50.25
N ASP A 191 5.76 21.11 -51.21
CA ASP A 191 5.58 21.35 -52.65
C ASP A 191 4.56 20.42 -53.32
N ILE A 192 3.98 19.47 -52.56
CA ILE A 192 2.98 18.52 -53.07
C ILE A 192 1.63 19.22 -53.17
N THR A 193 1.13 19.39 -54.39
CA THR A 193 -0.17 20.01 -54.66
C THR A 193 -1.31 19.01 -54.47
N ASP A 194 -2.52 19.52 -54.23
CA ASP A 194 -3.74 18.76 -53.89
C ASP A 194 -4.14 17.63 -54.87
N ASP A 195 -3.62 17.70 -56.10
CA ASP A 195 -3.87 16.73 -57.17
C ASP A 195 -3.13 15.39 -56.96
N TRP A 196 -2.17 15.33 -56.03
CA TRP A 196 -1.35 14.13 -55.70
C TRP A 196 -1.73 13.56 -54.33
N GLY A 197 -1.74 12.22 -54.17
CA GLY A 197 -2.40 11.58 -53.02
C GLY A 197 -1.59 10.58 -52.22
N ASP A 198 -1.28 9.44 -52.82
CA ASP A 198 -0.56 8.36 -52.15
C ASP A 198 0.92 8.51 -52.46
N CYS A 199 1.80 8.49 -51.47
CA CYS A 199 3.23 8.74 -51.66
C CYS A 199 4.04 7.64 -50.98
N GLU A 200 4.97 7.04 -51.71
CA GLU A 200 5.92 6.07 -51.14
C GLU A 200 7.18 6.82 -50.66
N THR A 201 7.72 6.46 -49.48
CA THR A 201 8.97 7.05 -48.94
C THR A 201 9.87 5.99 -48.32
N ILE A 202 11.19 6.10 -48.57
CA ILE A 202 12.26 5.54 -47.71
C ILE A 202 13.40 6.57 -47.57
N PHE A 203 13.97 6.65 -46.36
CA PHE A 203 14.79 7.74 -45.82
C PHE A 203 16.30 7.73 -46.17
N GLN A 204 16.84 8.95 -46.33
CA GLN A 204 18.03 9.59 -45.70
C GLN A 204 18.74 10.53 -46.70
N ASN A 205 19.08 11.75 -46.24
CA ASN A 205 19.70 12.90 -46.97
C ASN A 205 18.77 13.80 -47.82
N GLY A 206 17.75 14.38 -47.20
CA GLY A 206 16.86 15.35 -47.84
C GLY A 206 15.67 14.65 -48.50
N ILE A 207 14.47 15.10 -48.14
CA ILE A 207 13.20 14.46 -48.40
C ILE A 207 13.01 14.19 -49.91
N ARG A 208 12.65 12.95 -50.27
CA ARG A 208 12.17 12.60 -51.62
C ARG A 208 10.94 11.71 -51.48
N ALA A 209 9.79 12.19 -51.95
CA ALA A 209 8.53 11.45 -51.95
C ALA A 209 8.08 11.19 -53.40
N ASP A 210 7.86 9.93 -53.76
CA ASP A 210 7.25 9.56 -55.03
C ASP A 210 5.73 9.47 -54.82
N CYS A 211 5.02 10.49 -55.27
CA CYS A 211 3.57 10.62 -55.09
C CYS A 211 2.83 10.22 -56.36
N TYR A 212 1.61 9.70 -56.17
CA TYR A 212 0.79 9.12 -57.23
C TYR A 212 -0.58 9.82 -57.34
N GLN A 213 -1.08 9.91 -58.57
CA GLN A 213 -2.44 10.35 -58.89
C GLN A 213 -3.06 9.42 -59.94
N THR A 214 -4.38 9.27 -59.92
CA THR A 214 -5.13 8.48 -60.89
C THR A 214 -5.91 9.41 -61.83
N ILE A 215 -5.72 9.23 -63.13
CA ILE A 215 -6.44 9.95 -64.17
C ILE A 215 -7.42 9.00 -64.83
N CYS A 216 -8.71 9.31 -64.72
CA CYS A 216 -9.79 8.57 -65.36
C CYS A 216 -10.35 9.35 -66.54
N ARG A 217 -10.50 8.70 -67.68
CA ARG A 217 -11.14 9.24 -68.88
C ARG A 217 -12.49 8.58 -69.09
N ASN A 218 -13.53 9.38 -69.26
CA ASN A 218 -14.83 8.88 -69.67
C ASN A 218 -14.78 8.52 -71.17
N LEU A 219 -15.03 7.26 -71.49
CA LEU A 219 -14.97 6.74 -72.86
C LEU A 219 -16.14 7.24 -73.74
N THR A 220 -17.21 7.75 -73.12
CA THR A 220 -18.41 8.23 -73.82
C THR A 220 -18.35 9.73 -74.10
N THR A 221 -17.91 10.54 -73.13
CA THR A 221 -17.85 12.01 -73.28
C THR A 221 -16.46 12.52 -73.65
N GLY A 222 -15.42 11.72 -73.44
CA GLY A 222 -14.03 12.09 -73.66
C GLY A 222 -13.40 12.90 -72.54
N ASP A 223 -14.19 13.32 -71.53
CA ASP A 223 -13.75 14.13 -70.40
C ASP A 223 -12.77 13.38 -69.51
N GLN A 224 -11.77 14.10 -68.99
CA GLN A 224 -10.79 13.57 -68.05
C GLN A 224 -10.98 14.18 -66.67
N THR A 225 -10.89 13.34 -65.65
CA THR A 225 -10.86 13.74 -64.24
C THR A 225 -9.64 13.14 -63.58
N SER A 226 -8.84 13.95 -62.89
CA SER A 226 -7.75 13.50 -62.03
C SER A 226 -8.22 13.39 -60.58
N ARG A 227 -7.74 12.38 -59.87
CA ARG A 227 -7.90 12.24 -58.42
C ARG A 227 -6.58 11.81 -57.76
N PRO A 228 -6.22 12.39 -56.61
CA PRO A 228 -5.02 12.04 -55.86
C PRO A 228 -5.08 10.59 -55.34
N GLY A 229 -4.03 9.78 -55.55
CA GLY A 229 -3.93 8.39 -55.07
C GLY A 229 -3.60 7.33 -56.14
N ARG A 230 -3.44 6.08 -55.70
CA ARG A 230 -3.09 4.90 -56.52
C ARG A 230 -4.28 4.02 -56.93
N LEU A 231 -4.06 3.20 -57.97
CA LEU A 231 -4.89 2.06 -58.37
C LEU A 231 -4.32 0.78 -57.75
N GLN A 232 -5.10 0.05 -56.95
CA GLN A 232 -4.62 -1.20 -56.33
C GLN A 232 -4.26 -2.28 -57.39
N ALA A 233 -3.18 -3.05 -57.18
CA ALA A 233 -2.79 -4.16 -58.05
C ALA A 233 -3.91 -5.22 -58.12
N GLY A 234 -4.55 -5.32 -59.29
CA GLY A 234 -5.81 -6.06 -59.47
C GLY A 234 -6.98 -5.21 -59.98
N GLY A 235 -6.80 -3.89 -60.15
CA GLY A 235 -7.66 -3.04 -60.96
C GLY A 235 -9.00 -2.62 -60.34
N GLY A 236 -9.10 -2.47 -59.01
CA GLY A 236 -10.43 -2.32 -58.37
C GLY A 236 -10.62 -1.29 -57.24
N LYS A 237 -9.59 -0.70 -56.62
CA LYS A 237 -9.78 0.28 -55.52
C LYS A 237 -8.88 1.51 -55.68
N LEU A 238 -9.49 2.70 -55.53
CA LEU A 238 -8.81 3.98 -55.36
C LEU A 238 -8.53 4.19 -53.87
N VAL A 239 -7.27 4.40 -53.49
CA VAL A 239 -6.90 4.84 -52.15
C VAL A 239 -6.82 6.37 -52.17
N ALA A 240 -7.88 7.06 -51.76
CA ALA A 240 -7.91 8.52 -51.72
C ALA A 240 -7.30 9.06 -50.40
N ARG A 241 -6.47 10.11 -50.53
CA ARG A 241 -5.95 11.04 -49.50
C ARG A 241 -5.85 10.49 -48.06
N ARG A 242 -4.62 10.18 -47.59
CA ARG A 242 -4.25 10.53 -46.21
C ARG A 242 -4.12 12.05 -46.15
N ALA A 243 -5.08 12.72 -45.53
CA ALA A 243 -5.04 14.16 -45.32
C ALA A 243 -3.81 14.54 -44.46
N ILE A 244 -2.82 15.21 -45.06
CA ILE A 244 -1.67 15.80 -44.35
C ILE A 244 -2.07 17.17 -43.77
N GLN A 245 -3.15 17.20 -42.97
CA GLN A 245 -3.58 18.42 -42.27
C GLN A 245 -4.13 18.17 -40.87
N GLN A 246 -3.79 17.03 -40.26
CA GLN A 246 -3.93 16.83 -38.83
C GLN A 246 -2.52 16.65 -38.25
N GLY A 247 -2.25 17.26 -37.09
CA GLY A 247 -0.94 17.19 -36.43
C GLY A 247 -0.39 15.77 -36.43
N LEU A 248 0.93 15.62 -36.60
CA LEU A 248 1.56 14.31 -36.68
C LEU A 248 1.11 13.45 -35.49
N LYS A 249 0.30 12.43 -35.78
CA LYS A 249 -0.12 11.44 -34.81
C LYS A 249 0.97 10.39 -34.67
N LEU A 250 1.06 9.79 -33.49
CA LEU A 250 1.89 8.63 -33.24
C LEU A 250 1.53 7.52 -34.23
N PRO A 251 2.51 6.69 -34.65
CA PRO A 251 2.23 5.56 -35.51
C PRO A 251 1.17 4.62 -34.92
N ALA A 252 0.44 3.94 -35.81
CA ALA A 252 -0.55 2.96 -35.37
C ALA A 252 0.13 1.84 -34.57
N GLY A 253 -0.45 1.47 -33.43
CA GLY A 253 0.11 0.47 -32.52
C GLY A 253 1.06 1.04 -31.46
N THR A 254 1.38 2.33 -31.52
CA THR A 254 2.13 3.04 -30.46
C THR A 254 1.17 3.61 -29.43
N ASP A 255 1.33 3.19 -28.17
CA ASP A 255 0.47 3.62 -27.06
C ASP A 255 1.35 3.99 -25.85
N PRO A 256 1.78 5.27 -25.73
CA PRO A 256 2.60 5.71 -24.61
C PRO A 256 1.86 5.59 -23.28
N VAL A 257 2.53 5.17 -22.21
CA VAL A 257 1.97 5.14 -20.86
C VAL A 257 2.63 6.24 -20.06
N VAL A 258 1.84 7.13 -19.48
CA VAL A 258 2.32 8.18 -18.59
C VAL A 258 2.19 7.70 -17.15
N LEU A 259 3.27 7.78 -16.38
CA LEU A 259 3.36 7.28 -15.02
C LEU A 259 3.99 8.32 -14.09
N PRO A 260 3.50 8.43 -12.84
CA PRO A 260 4.20 9.18 -11.82
C PRO A 260 5.47 8.44 -11.40
N VAL A 261 6.55 9.17 -11.12
CA VAL A 261 7.75 8.58 -10.52
C VAL A 261 7.64 8.61 -9.00
N GLY A 262 7.61 7.43 -8.39
CA GLY A 262 7.66 7.26 -6.94
C GLY A 262 7.76 5.79 -6.57
N LEU A 263 7.70 5.48 -5.27
CA LEU A 263 7.85 4.10 -4.81
C LEU A 263 6.61 3.28 -5.17
N SER A 264 6.74 2.47 -6.21
CA SER A 264 5.68 1.61 -6.75
C SER A 264 6.29 0.35 -7.36
N PRO A 265 5.46 -0.69 -7.60
CA PRO A 265 5.87 -1.86 -8.37
C PRO A 265 6.29 -1.47 -9.78
N ASP A 266 7.20 -2.27 -10.33
CA ASP A 266 7.64 -2.13 -11.71
C ASP A 266 6.44 -2.27 -12.67
N HIS A 267 6.49 -1.49 -13.76
CA HIS A 267 5.45 -1.47 -14.78
C HIS A 267 6.00 -2.00 -16.10
N VAL A 268 5.23 -2.90 -16.71
CA VAL A 268 5.48 -3.47 -18.03
C VAL A 268 4.63 -2.72 -19.04
N ALA A 269 5.27 -2.07 -20.00
CA ALA A 269 4.53 -1.39 -21.05
C ALA A 269 3.86 -2.42 -21.98
N ARG A 270 2.71 -2.06 -22.56
CA ARG A 270 1.96 -2.99 -23.40
C ARG A 270 2.78 -3.43 -24.62
N GLY A 271 2.99 -4.74 -24.75
CA GLY A 271 3.75 -5.31 -25.88
C GLY A 271 5.26 -5.33 -25.65
N GLU A 272 5.70 -5.08 -24.42
CA GLU A 272 7.10 -5.20 -24.03
C GLU A 272 7.50 -6.67 -23.82
N ASN A 273 8.64 -7.10 -24.37
CA ASN A 273 9.19 -8.44 -24.11
C ASN A 273 9.81 -8.49 -22.70
N VAL A 274 9.20 -9.30 -21.83
CA VAL A 274 9.58 -9.46 -20.43
C VAL A 274 10.43 -10.70 -20.15
N ALA A 275 10.77 -11.49 -21.16
CA ALA A 275 11.49 -12.76 -20.97
C ALA A 275 12.87 -12.56 -20.32
N GLN A 276 13.65 -11.56 -20.75
CA GLN A 276 14.94 -11.24 -20.11
C GLN A 276 14.76 -10.51 -18.78
N ARG A 277 13.77 -9.61 -18.70
CA ARG A 277 13.45 -8.85 -17.47
C ARG A 277 13.05 -9.76 -16.32
N ALA A 278 12.50 -10.93 -16.63
CA ALA A 278 12.25 -12.00 -15.67
C ALA A 278 13.43 -12.20 -14.72
N LEU A 279 14.67 -12.21 -15.23
CA LEU A 279 15.88 -12.40 -14.42
C LEU A 279 16.09 -11.30 -13.38
N GLY A 280 15.64 -10.07 -13.64
CA GLY A 280 15.63 -8.96 -12.68
C GLY A 280 14.54 -9.09 -11.62
N TRP A 281 13.41 -9.71 -11.96
CA TRP A 281 12.41 -10.15 -10.96
C TRP A 281 12.80 -11.49 -10.31
N GLY A 282 14.09 -11.83 -10.48
CA GLY A 282 14.85 -13.05 -10.17
C GLY A 282 14.33 -14.34 -10.75
N GLY A 283 13.38 -14.22 -11.67
CA GLY A 283 12.94 -15.27 -12.55
C GLY A 283 14.12 -15.99 -13.19
N ARG A 284 13.82 -17.11 -13.82
CA ARG A 284 14.85 -17.98 -14.38
C ARG A 284 14.27 -18.80 -15.50
N ILE A 285 15.16 -19.31 -16.32
CA ILE A 285 14.84 -20.26 -17.35
C ILE A 285 15.56 -21.59 -17.04
N THR A 286 14.82 -22.69 -17.12
CA THR A 286 15.31 -24.02 -16.73
C THR A 286 14.85 -25.08 -17.71
N ALA A 287 15.63 -26.15 -17.88
CA ALA A 287 15.21 -27.35 -18.60
C ALA A 287 15.50 -28.62 -17.77
N PRO A 288 14.68 -28.90 -16.72
CA PRO A 288 14.98 -29.93 -15.72
C PRO A 288 15.10 -31.37 -16.26
N ALA A 289 14.53 -31.65 -17.44
CA ALA A 289 14.62 -32.97 -18.08
C ALA A 289 16.00 -33.26 -18.71
N ILE A 290 16.84 -32.24 -18.85
CA ILE A 290 18.12 -32.31 -19.56
C ILE A 290 19.22 -32.70 -18.56
N LYS A 291 19.83 -33.86 -18.76
CA LYS A 291 20.91 -34.42 -17.91
C LYS A 291 22.14 -34.83 -18.71
N ASP A 292 22.06 -34.70 -20.02
CA ASP A 292 23.05 -35.07 -21.03
C ASP A 292 23.96 -33.90 -21.45
N VAL A 293 23.72 -32.70 -20.90
CA VAL A 293 24.52 -31.48 -21.11
C VAL A 293 25.05 -31.00 -19.75
N ALA A 294 26.27 -30.45 -19.71
CA ALA A 294 26.80 -29.88 -18.48
C ALA A 294 25.94 -28.68 -18.03
N ALA A 295 25.78 -28.51 -16.72
CA ALA A 295 24.85 -27.51 -16.18
C ALA A 295 25.19 -26.07 -16.62
N ALA A 296 26.48 -25.71 -16.67
CA ALA A 296 26.92 -24.38 -17.09
C ALA A 296 26.62 -24.10 -18.57
N ASP A 297 26.86 -25.08 -19.45
CA ASP A 297 26.58 -24.94 -20.89
C ASP A 297 25.06 -24.86 -21.16
N LEU A 298 24.27 -25.64 -20.42
CA LEU A 298 22.82 -25.59 -20.48
C LEU A 298 22.28 -24.25 -19.99
N GLU A 299 22.82 -23.71 -18.90
CA GLU A 299 22.44 -22.40 -18.38
C GLU A 299 22.75 -21.29 -19.38
N ALA A 300 23.95 -21.28 -19.99
CA ALA A 300 24.31 -20.34 -21.05
C ALA A 300 23.34 -20.40 -22.24
N THR A 301 23.04 -21.62 -22.72
CA THR A 301 22.09 -21.83 -23.83
C THR A 301 20.68 -21.32 -23.47
N LEU A 302 20.19 -21.58 -22.27
CA LEU A 302 18.86 -21.14 -21.86
C LEU A 302 18.79 -19.62 -21.65
N LEU A 303 19.86 -18.99 -21.15
CA LEU A 303 19.92 -17.53 -21.02
C LEU A 303 19.92 -16.83 -22.38
N GLU A 304 20.54 -17.46 -23.39
CA GLU A 304 20.53 -16.97 -24.76
C GLU A 304 19.11 -16.96 -25.35
N LEU A 305 18.30 -17.98 -25.05
CA LEU A 305 16.90 -18.08 -25.50
C LEU A 305 16.00 -16.90 -25.15
N ILE A 306 16.33 -16.15 -24.09
CA ILE A 306 15.53 -15.02 -23.62
C ILE A 306 16.28 -13.70 -23.79
N ALA A 307 17.48 -13.72 -24.39
CA ALA A 307 18.26 -12.54 -24.67
C ALA A 307 17.91 -11.97 -26.06
N PRO A 308 17.82 -10.63 -26.19
CA PRO A 308 17.51 -10.02 -27.47
C PRO A 308 18.68 -10.20 -28.45
N GLY A 309 18.38 -10.58 -29.70
CA GLY A 309 19.31 -10.47 -30.83
C GLY A 309 20.42 -11.52 -30.91
N GLY A 310 20.32 -12.65 -30.18
CA GLY A 310 21.23 -13.78 -30.32
C GLY A 310 20.76 -14.74 -31.43
N ALA A 311 21.67 -15.09 -32.35
CA ALA A 311 21.50 -16.23 -33.27
C ALA A 311 22.72 -17.16 -33.22
N GLU A 312 23.67 -16.87 -32.34
CA GLU A 312 24.94 -17.61 -32.23
C GLU A 312 24.70 -19.01 -31.66
N ASP A 313 23.85 -19.09 -30.64
CA ASP A 313 23.42 -20.34 -30.03
C ASP A 313 21.92 -20.55 -30.20
N ALA A 314 21.45 -21.77 -29.95
CA ALA A 314 20.02 -22.10 -29.93
C ALA A 314 19.81 -23.36 -29.09
N PHE A 315 18.70 -23.43 -28.37
CA PHE A 315 18.32 -24.63 -27.65
C PHE A 315 17.89 -25.70 -28.65
N SER A 316 18.75 -26.71 -28.84
CA SER A 316 18.51 -27.76 -29.84
C SER A 316 18.42 -29.16 -29.23
N ARG A 317 17.50 -29.96 -29.74
CA ARG A 317 17.37 -31.40 -29.43
C ARG A 317 17.36 -32.18 -30.73
N LYS A 318 18.55 -32.60 -31.16
CA LYS A 318 18.78 -33.29 -32.45
C LYS A 318 19.56 -34.60 -32.24
N GLY A 319 19.33 -35.59 -33.10
CA GLY A 319 20.12 -36.83 -33.13
C GLY A 319 19.90 -37.78 -31.94
N ILE A 320 21.00 -38.24 -31.31
CA ILE A 320 20.97 -39.21 -30.20
C ILE A 320 20.36 -38.64 -28.91
N PHE A 321 20.26 -37.32 -28.81
CA PHE A 321 19.67 -36.62 -27.69
C PHE A 321 18.15 -36.54 -27.90
N GLY A 322 17.39 -37.26 -27.07
CA GLY A 322 15.94 -37.40 -27.25
C GLY A 322 15.22 -36.06 -27.19
N ALA A 323 14.36 -35.77 -28.17
CA ALA A 323 13.48 -34.60 -28.21
C ALA A 323 12.13 -34.83 -27.51
N LEU A 324 11.75 -36.08 -27.25
CA LEU A 324 10.47 -36.41 -26.60
C LEU A 324 10.56 -36.15 -25.10
N GLY A 325 9.60 -35.39 -24.56
CA GLY A 325 9.50 -35.14 -23.12
C GLY A 325 10.47 -34.08 -22.60
N THR A 326 11.26 -33.45 -23.47
CA THR A 326 12.04 -32.26 -23.13
C THR A 326 11.11 -31.09 -22.88
N PHE A 327 11.42 -30.27 -21.87
CA PHE A 327 10.64 -29.08 -21.59
C PHE A 327 11.51 -27.97 -21.01
N ILE A 328 11.11 -26.74 -21.34
CA ILE A 328 11.68 -25.49 -20.84
C ILE A 328 10.63 -24.86 -19.94
N VAL A 329 11.05 -24.30 -18.81
CA VAL A 329 10.22 -23.51 -17.91
C VAL A 329 10.89 -22.15 -17.71
N LEU A 330 10.20 -21.10 -18.13
CA LEU A 330 10.52 -19.71 -17.83
C LEU A 330 9.67 -19.25 -16.64
N ASP A 331 10.30 -19.02 -15.49
CA ASP A 331 9.74 -18.32 -14.34
C ASP A 331 9.97 -16.82 -14.57
N LEU A 332 8.91 -16.06 -14.84
CA LEU A 332 8.91 -14.60 -14.92
C LEU A 332 9.10 -13.95 -13.56
N GLY A 333 8.83 -14.70 -12.50
CA GLY A 333 9.20 -14.38 -11.15
C GLY A 333 8.17 -13.69 -10.28
N SER A 334 7.39 -12.80 -10.88
CA SER A 334 6.14 -12.31 -10.32
C SER A 334 5.04 -12.53 -11.36
N PRO A 335 3.76 -12.66 -10.96
CA PRO A 335 2.67 -12.68 -11.92
C PRO A 335 2.64 -11.38 -12.73
N ILE A 336 2.59 -11.47 -14.06
CA ILE A 336 2.55 -10.33 -14.99
C ILE A 336 1.42 -10.53 -15.99
N GLY A 337 0.79 -9.45 -16.44
CA GLY A 337 -0.23 -9.50 -17.50
C GLY A 337 0.36 -9.89 -18.85
N VAL A 338 0.49 -11.18 -19.14
CA VAL A 338 0.99 -11.68 -20.43
C VAL A 338 -0.08 -11.55 -21.50
N ASN A 339 0.27 -10.92 -22.62
CA ASN A 339 -0.64 -10.65 -23.74
C ASN A 339 -0.19 -11.27 -25.08
N ARG A 340 1.06 -11.72 -25.20
CA ARG A 340 1.57 -12.45 -26.38
C ARG A 340 2.75 -13.34 -26.00
N ILE A 341 2.89 -14.49 -26.65
CA ILE A 341 4.06 -15.38 -26.50
C ILE A 341 4.51 -15.78 -27.89
N ARG A 342 5.81 -15.64 -28.16
CA ARG A 342 6.41 -15.98 -29.45
C ARG A 342 7.65 -16.84 -29.27
N PHE A 343 7.82 -17.88 -30.09
CA PHE A 343 9.07 -18.63 -30.15
C PHE A 343 9.30 -19.19 -31.55
N TYR A 344 10.58 -19.29 -31.94
CA TYR A 344 10.97 -19.65 -33.30
C TYR A 344 12.41 -20.19 -33.37
N PRO A 345 12.79 -20.93 -34.43
CA PRO A 345 14.17 -21.30 -34.72
C PRO A 345 14.92 -20.18 -35.46
N ARG A 346 16.24 -20.32 -35.61
CA ARG A 346 17.08 -19.34 -36.30
C ARG A 346 16.66 -19.10 -37.74
N ASN A 347 17.01 -17.90 -38.22
CA ASN A 347 16.78 -17.48 -39.61
C ASN A 347 15.29 -17.43 -40.00
N THR A 348 14.43 -17.00 -39.06
CA THR A 348 12.99 -16.79 -39.27
C THR A 348 12.59 -15.34 -39.04
N VAL A 349 12.49 -14.90 -37.77
CA VAL A 349 12.21 -13.51 -37.39
C VAL A 349 13.47 -12.66 -37.48
N GLN A 350 14.60 -13.19 -36.98
CA GLN A 350 15.90 -12.58 -37.14
C GLN A 350 16.61 -13.15 -38.37
N ASN A 351 17.18 -12.27 -39.21
CA ASN A 351 17.94 -12.67 -40.39
C ASN A 351 19.29 -13.27 -39.97
N ALA A 352 19.49 -14.56 -40.19
CA ALA A 352 20.73 -15.27 -39.86
C ALA A 352 21.10 -16.29 -40.95
N PRO A 353 21.46 -15.85 -42.17
CA PRO A 353 21.67 -16.75 -43.31
C PRO A 353 22.75 -17.82 -43.09
N GLN A 354 23.71 -17.55 -42.20
CA GLN A 354 24.76 -18.49 -41.79
C GLN A 354 24.24 -19.66 -40.95
N TYR A 355 23.04 -19.55 -40.37
CA TYR A 355 22.38 -20.57 -39.55
C TYR A 355 21.02 -20.94 -40.16
N PRO A 356 20.96 -21.69 -41.28
CA PRO A 356 19.74 -21.94 -42.05
C PRO A 356 18.85 -23.04 -41.42
N PHE A 357 18.48 -22.87 -40.16
CA PHE A 357 17.72 -23.84 -39.37
C PHE A 357 16.23 -23.52 -39.27
N GLN A 358 15.71 -22.63 -40.12
CA GLN A 358 14.30 -22.23 -40.13
C GLN A 358 13.29 -23.40 -40.28
N ASN A 359 13.73 -24.56 -40.77
CA ASN A 359 12.90 -25.76 -40.90
C ASN A 359 12.92 -26.70 -39.68
N ASP A 360 13.79 -26.43 -38.70
CA ASP A 360 13.98 -27.22 -37.49
C ASP A 360 13.05 -26.76 -36.35
N PHE A 361 11.87 -26.24 -36.67
CA PHE A 361 10.87 -25.83 -35.68
C PHE A 361 10.18 -27.03 -35.04
N ILE A 362 9.71 -26.85 -33.80
CA ILE A 362 9.04 -27.89 -33.03
C ILE A 362 7.70 -28.30 -33.67
N ARG A 363 7.54 -29.62 -33.91
CA ARG A 363 6.40 -30.18 -34.66
C ARG A 363 5.21 -30.57 -33.77
N GLN A 364 5.44 -30.96 -32.53
CA GLN A 364 4.38 -31.29 -31.58
C GLN A 364 4.78 -30.83 -30.18
N PHE A 365 3.92 -30.04 -29.54
CA PHE A 365 4.23 -29.43 -28.25
C PHE A 365 2.99 -29.11 -27.43
N GLU A 366 3.22 -28.88 -26.14
CA GLU A 366 2.29 -28.26 -25.20
C GLU A 366 2.91 -26.96 -24.70
N LEU A 367 2.18 -25.85 -24.81
CA LEU A 367 2.48 -24.58 -24.17
C LEU A 367 1.53 -24.41 -22.99
N LEU A 368 2.09 -24.30 -21.79
CA LEU A 368 1.33 -24.21 -20.55
C LEU A 368 1.72 -22.95 -19.77
N LEU A 369 0.75 -22.39 -19.05
CA LEU A 369 0.88 -21.21 -18.23
C LEU A 369 0.47 -21.50 -16.79
N HIS A 370 1.05 -20.77 -15.85
CA HIS A 370 0.70 -20.83 -14.45
C HIS A 370 0.84 -19.44 -13.82
N ASP A 371 -0.13 -19.03 -12.99
CA ASP A 371 -0.21 -17.68 -12.41
C ASP A 371 0.75 -17.46 -11.23
N GLY A 372 1.16 -18.53 -10.55
CA GLY A 372 2.13 -18.48 -9.46
C GLY A 372 1.52 -18.65 -8.07
N GLN A 373 0.25 -19.02 -7.99
CA GLN A 373 -0.42 -19.39 -6.74
C GLN A 373 -0.12 -20.86 -6.36
N ASP A 374 -0.39 -21.26 -5.12
CA ASP A 374 -0.31 -22.67 -4.68
C ASP A 374 1.03 -23.40 -4.95
N LEU A 375 2.15 -22.66 -4.96
CA LEU A 375 3.48 -23.22 -5.20
C LEU A 375 3.94 -24.12 -4.05
N VAL A 376 4.66 -25.19 -4.40
CA VAL A 376 5.23 -26.14 -3.45
C VAL A 376 6.76 -26.04 -3.42
N LEU A 377 7.37 -26.34 -2.28
CA LEU A 377 8.82 -26.43 -2.17
C LEU A 377 9.32 -27.70 -2.87
N ASP A 378 10.27 -27.54 -3.78
CA ASP A 378 11.01 -28.66 -4.36
C ASP A 378 12.12 -29.16 -3.41
N GLY A 379 12.80 -30.25 -3.80
CA GLY A 379 13.92 -30.82 -3.03
C GLY A 379 15.16 -29.93 -2.92
N THR A 380 15.15 -28.74 -3.52
CA THR A 380 16.18 -27.70 -3.40
C THR A 380 15.69 -26.49 -2.60
N GLY A 381 14.51 -26.58 -1.97
CA GLY A 381 13.92 -25.50 -1.19
C GLY A 381 13.29 -24.38 -2.02
N ARG A 382 12.98 -24.65 -3.31
CA ARG A 382 12.45 -23.61 -4.22
C ARG A 382 10.97 -23.80 -4.47
N LEU A 383 10.24 -22.69 -4.50
CA LEU A 383 8.82 -22.69 -4.85
C LEU A 383 8.63 -22.95 -6.35
N VAL A 384 7.94 -24.05 -6.68
CA VAL A 384 7.63 -24.48 -8.04
C VAL A 384 6.16 -24.90 -8.15
N PRO A 385 5.53 -24.72 -9.32
CA PRO A 385 4.17 -25.19 -9.56
C PRO A 385 4.12 -26.71 -9.66
N GLN A 386 3.03 -27.34 -9.20
CA GLN A 386 2.81 -28.75 -9.52
C GLN A 386 2.37 -28.88 -10.98
N LEU A 387 2.63 -30.05 -11.58
CA LEU A 387 2.33 -30.27 -12.99
C LEU A 387 0.83 -30.13 -13.31
N GLU A 388 -0.03 -30.49 -12.35
CA GLU A 388 -1.49 -30.44 -12.49
C GLU A 388 -2.08 -29.03 -12.42
N ASP A 389 -1.33 -28.07 -11.87
CA ASP A 389 -1.79 -26.69 -11.71
C ASP A 389 -1.57 -25.85 -12.98
N PHE A 390 -0.77 -26.36 -13.93
CA PHE A 390 -0.54 -25.69 -15.21
C PHE A 390 -1.78 -25.70 -16.11
N LYS A 391 -2.16 -24.53 -16.62
CA LYS A 391 -3.22 -24.37 -17.63
C LYS A 391 -2.62 -24.48 -19.02
N ILE A 392 -3.13 -25.39 -19.84
CA ILE A 392 -2.70 -25.52 -21.24
C ILE A 392 -3.24 -24.32 -22.04
N LEU A 393 -2.34 -23.51 -22.62
CA LEU A 393 -2.70 -22.46 -23.56
C LEU A 393 -2.87 -23.03 -24.98
N LEU A 394 -1.93 -23.86 -25.41
CA LEU A 394 -1.97 -24.51 -26.72
C LEU A 394 -1.38 -25.92 -26.65
N ARG A 395 -2.03 -26.87 -27.32
CA ARG A 395 -1.45 -28.18 -27.63
C ARG A 395 -1.47 -28.37 -29.14
N SER A 396 -0.31 -28.53 -29.75
CA SER A 396 -0.17 -28.83 -31.16
C SER A 396 0.33 -30.27 -31.36
N THR A 397 -0.34 -31.01 -32.24
CA THR A 397 0.03 -32.39 -32.62
C THR A 397 0.57 -32.48 -34.05
N GLY A 398 0.71 -31.34 -34.74
CA GLY A 398 1.17 -31.25 -36.12
C GLY A 398 1.39 -29.81 -36.53
N ASN A 399 2.29 -29.12 -35.83
CA ASN A 399 2.68 -27.74 -36.13
C ASN A 399 3.37 -27.67 -37.51
N GLU A 400 2.89 -26.76 -38.35
CA GLU A 400 3.47 -26.44 -39.66
C GLU A 400 4.11 -25.05 -39.69
N ASP A 401 3.89 -24.24 -38.64
CA ASP A 401 4.39 -22.88 -38.53
C ASP A 401 5.81 -22.86 -37.95
N GLN A 402 6.73 -22.22 -38.67
CA GLN A 402 8.12 -22.02 -38.22
C GLN A 402 8.18 -21.08 -37.01
N VAL A 403 7.33 -20.04 -37.02
CA VAL A 403 7.18 -19.05 -35.95
C VAL A 403 5.85 -19.29 -35.28
N VAL A 404 5.88 -19.67 -34.00
CA VAL A 404 4.66 -19.77 -33.20
C VAL A 404 4.48 -18.45 -32.48
N ASP A 405 3.45 -17.69 -32.85
CA ASP A 405 3.13 -16.38 -32.30
C ASP A 405 1.67 -16.36 -31.82
N LEU A 406 1.48 -16.32 -30.51
CA LEU A 406 0.19 -16.50 -29.87
C LEU A 406 -0.22 -15.26 -29.09
N GLN A 407 -1.40 -14.76 -29.41
CA GLN A 407 -2.04 -13.68 -28.66
C GLN A 407 -2.80 -14.24 -27.46
N VAL A 408 -2.61 -13.62 -26.29
CA VAL A 408 -3.31 -13.93 -25.03
C VAL A 408 -4.26 -12.76 -24.74
N GLN A 409 -5.52 -12.90 -25.15
CA GLN A 409 -6.53 -11.84 -24.98
C GLN A 409 -7.73 -12.33 -24.16
N PRO A 410 -8.18 -11.58 -23.11
CA PRO A 410 -7.45 -10.46 -22.51
C PRO A 410 -6.12 -10.93 -21.90
N ALA A 411 -5.23 -9.96 -21.58
CA ALA A 411 -3.98 -10.25 -20.90
C ALA A 411 -4.24 -11.02 -19.59
N ARG A 412 -3.40 -12.00 -19.26
CA ARG A 412 -3.60 -12.87 -18.09
C ARG A 412 -2.42 -12.78 -17.14
N PRO A 413 -2.64 -12.80 -15.81
CA PRO A 413 -1.55 -12.92 -14.85
C PRO A 413 -0.86 -14.27 -15.04
N VAL A 414 0.42 -14.25 -15.41
CA VAL A 414 1.26 -15.42 -15.64
C VAL A 414 2.59 -15.21 -14.93
N ARG A 415 3.06 -16.23 -14.22
CA ARG A 415 4.40 -16.31 -13.66
C ARG A 415 5.25 -17.37 -14.34
N PHE A 416 4.69 -18.54 -14.67
CA PHE A 416 5.46 -19.60 -15.33
C PHE A 416 4.94 -19.87 -16.73
N VAL A 417 5.85 -19.88 -17.70
CA VAL A 417 5.62 -20.31 -19.08
C VAL A 417 6.39 -21.60 -19.32
N ARG A 418 5.70 -22.65 -19.77
CA ARG A 418 6.29 -23.96 -20.01
C ARG A 418 6.05 -24.42 -21.44
N ILE A 419 7.13 -24.74 -22.14
CA ILE A 419 7.10 -25.36 -23.48
C ILE A 419 7.58 -26.80 -23.34
N LYS A 420 6.76 -27.76 -23.75
CA LYS A 420 7.09 -29.19 -23.67
C LYS A 420 6.94 -29.85 -25.03
N SER A 421 7.98 -30.52 -25.49
CA SER A 421 7.91 -31.37 -26.68
C SER A 421 7.15 -32.66 -26.39
N THR A 422 6.21 -32.99 -27.29
CA THR A 422 5.41 -34.21 -27.23
C THR A 422 5.77 -35.19 -28.35
N SER A 423 6.79 -34.89 -29.15
CA SER A 423 7.29 -35.77 -30.20
C SER A 423 8.78 -36.03 -30.10
N SER A 424 9.25 -37.07 -30.78
CA SER A 424 10.68 -37.34 -30.95
C SER A 424 11.31 -36.63 -32.15
N PHE A 425 10.58 -35.76 -32.86
CA PHE A 425 11.12 -35.02 -34.00
C PHE A 425 12.18 -34.02 -33.54
N PRO A 426 13.35 -33.96 -34.21
CA PRO A 426 14.38 -32.97 -33.91
C PRO A 426 13.84 -31.54 -34.04
N TYR A 427 14.26 -30.66 -33.15
CA TYR A 427 13.92 -29.24 -33.22
C TYR A 427 15.01 -28.36 -32.62
N GLU A 428 14.94 -27.07 -32.90
CA GLU A 428 15.60 -26.01 -32.14
C GLU A 428 14.64 -24.85 -31.84
N ILE A 429 14.98 -24.09 -30.80
CA ILE A 429 14.38 -22.81 -30.44
C ILE A 429 15.53 -21.83 -30.28
N ASP A 430 15.47 -20.75 -31.04
CA ASP A 430 16.40 -19.62 -30.99
C ASP A 430 15.93 -18.69 -29.87
N GLU A 431 14.76 -18.07 -30.05
CA GLU A 431 14.22 -17.11 -29.09
C GLU A 431 12.89 -17.60 -28.49
N LEU A 432 12.70 -17.32 -27.21
CA LEU A 432 11.46 -17.44 -26.46
C LEU A 432 11.12 -16.06 -25.89
N GLU A 433 10.15 -15.41 -26.52
CA GLU A 433 9.71 -14.08 -26.15
C GLU A 433 8.34 -14.17 -25.47
N VAL A 434 8.21 -13.42 -24.38
CA VAL A 434 6.96 -13.31 -23.63
C VAL A 434 6.67 -11.83 -23.51
N TYR A 435 5.54 -11.39 -24.04
CA TYR A 435 5.14 -9.99 -24.03
C TYR A 435 4.09 -9.74 -22.95
N GLY A 436 4.30 -8.68 -22.18
CA GLY A 436 3.46 -8.33 -21.05
C GLY A 436 2.80 -6.95 -21.18
N GLN A 437 2.06 -6.62 -20.13
CA GLN A 437 1.52 -5.30 -19.84
C GLN A 437 1.16 -5.20 -18.34
N GLY A 438 1.11 -3.97 -17.83
CA GLY A 438 0.62 -3.66 -16.49
C GLY A 438 1.68 -3.74 -15.39
N PHE A 439 1.25 -3.53 -14.16
CA PHE A 439 2.07 -3.66 -12.96
C PHE A 439 2.33 -5.13 -12.61
N ILE A 440 3.51 -5.38 -12.05
CA ILE A 440 3.83 -6.71 -11.48
C ILE A 440 2.88 -7.03 -10.31
N GLY A 441 2.40 -8.28 -10.26
CA GLY A 441 1.37 -8.72 -9.31
C GLY A 441 1.82 -8.74 -7.85
N SER A 442 3.12 -8.93 -7.61
CA SER A 442 3.69 -8.85 -6.27
C SER A 442 5.10 -8.27 -6.30
N SER A 443 5.42 -7.40 -5.35
CA SER A 443 6.76 -6.85 -5.17
C SER A 443 7.03 -6.50 -3.70
N ARG A 444 8.31 -6.45 -3.33
CA ARG A 444 8.75 -6.05 -1.99
C ARG A 444 9.87 -5.02 -2.12
N TYR A 445 9.67 -3.86 -1.50
CA TYR A 445 10.72 -2.90 -1.21
C TYR A 445 11.27 -3.16 0.19
N ILE A 446 12.59 -3.19 0.34
CA ILE A 446 13.29 -3.20 1.63
C ILE A 446 14.16 -1.96 1.66
N SER A 447 14.01 -1.14 2.69
CA SER A 447 14.82 0.07 2.85
C SER A 447 16.28 -0.27 3.13
N HIS A 448 17.18 0.71 3.01
CA HIS A 448 18.48 0.57 3.64
C HIS A 448 18.34 0.51 5.17
N VAL A 449 19.41 0.08 5.83
CA VAL A 449 19.53 0.19 7.28
C VAL A 449 19.78 1.64 7.63
N TYR A 450 18.81 2.26 8.32
CA TYR A 450 18.97 3.62 8.82
C TYR A 450 19.70 3.59 10.16
N ASP A 451 20.85 4.26 10.21
CA ASP A 451 21.64 4.46 11.42
C ASP A 451 21.37 5.85 11.99
N LEU A 452 20.75 5.91 13.18
CA LEU A 452 20.48 7.18 13.87
C LEU A 452 21.69 7.72 14.66
N GLY A 453 22.82 7.03 14.64
CA GLY A 453 24.04 7.39 15.38
C GLY A 453 23.99 7.04 16.87
N GLY A 454 22.83 6.70 17.41
CA GLY A 454 22.64 6.25 18.80
C GLY A 454 21.27 5.58 19.00
N PRO A 455 21.03 4.93 20.15
CA PRO A 455 19.74 4.31 20.44
C PRO A 455 18.59 5.31 20.38
N ALA A 456 17.45 4.91 19.83
CA ALA A 456 16.24 5.73 19.78
C ALA A 456 14.99 4.89 20.12
N THR A 457 13.97 5.56 20.67
CA THR A 457 12.63 4.98 20.85
C THR A 457 11.75 5.30 19.66
N TRP A 458 10.97 4.33 19.20
CA TRP A 458 10.12 4.46 18.02
C TRP A 458 8.71 4.98 18.36
N GLY A 459 8.32 6.06 17.69
CA GLY A 459 6.99 6.66 17.75
C GLY A 459 6.00 5.97 16.81
N ASN A 460 5.24 6.76 16.05
CA ASN A 460 4.33 6.23 15.05
C ASN A 460 4.98 6.15 13.66
N ILE A 461 4.55 5.16 12.88
CA ILE A 461 4.77 5.06 11.44
C ILE A 461 3.51 5.48 10.69
N SER A 462 3.65 6.30 9.66
CA SER A 462 2.57 6.74 8.78
C SER A 462 2.99 6.73 7.31
N TRP A 463 2.04 6.68 6.39
CA TRP A 463 2.31 6.80 4.96
C TRP A 463 1.14 7.43 4.20
N GLN A 464 1.47 8.06 3.08
CA GLN A 464 0.53 8.55 2.07
C GLN A 464 0.70 7.69 0.83
N ALA A 465 -0.39 7.09 0.38
CA ALA A 465 -0.41 6.25 -0.81
C ALA A 465 -1.60 6.60 -1.69
N ARG A 466 -1.39 6.57 -3.00
CA ARG A 466 -2.40 6.85 -4.01
C ARG A 466 -2.59 5.63 -4.90
N LEU A 467 -3.84 5.31 -5.23
CA LEU A 467 -4.13 4.27 -6.23
C LEU A 467 -3.89 4.85 -7.63
N ILE A 468 -3.03 4.18 -8.40
CA ILE A 468 -2.83 4.42 -9.82
C ILE A 468 -3.59 3.31 -10.55
N ASP A 469 -4.57 3.68 -11.37
CA ASP A 469 -5.32 2.76 -12.23
C ASP A 469 -5.22 3.25 -13.68
N LEU A 470 -4.50 2.51 -14.52
CA LEU A 470 -4.25 2.90 -15.91
C LEU A 470 -5.51 2.88 -16.77
N ARG A 471 -6.62 2.32 -16.26
CA ARG A 471 -7.92 2.35 -16.93
C ARG A 471 -8.64 3.68 -16.74
N SER A 472 -8.30 4.46 -15.71
CA SER A 472 -9.01 5.70 -15.38
C SER A 472 -8.67 6.88 -16.30
N GLY A 473 -7.52 6.87 -16.98
CA GLY A 473 -7.09 7.92 -17.93
C GLY A 473 -7.85 7.94 -19.26
N LEU A 474 -8.48 6.82 -19.65
CA LEU A 474 -9.20 6.67 -20.93
C LEU A 474 -10.58 7.37 -21.00
N VAL A 475 -10.87 8.28 -20.07
CA VAL A 475 -12.23 8.79 -19.80
C VAL A 475 -12.35 10.32 -19.86
N ALA A 476 -11.25 11.06 -19.99
CA ALA A 476 -11.27 12.52 -19.91
C ALA A 476 -11.88 13.26 -21.13
N ASP A 477 -12.15 12.56 -22.24
CA ASP A 477 -12.34 13.22 -23.54
C ASP A 477 -13.75 13.09 -24.15
N LEU A 478 -14.81 13.12 -23.32
CA LEU A 478 -16.20 13.10 -23.81
C LEU A 478 -17.10 14.24 -23.30
N ASP A 479 -16.63 15.08 -22.37
CA ASP A 479 -17.45 16.16 -21.79
C ASP A 479 -17.67 17.34 -22.76
N GLU A 480 -16.85 17.52 -23.80
CA GLU A 480 -16.96 18.67 -24.71
C GLU A 480 -17.92 18.46 -25.90
N ALA A 481 -18.46 17.25 -26.11
CA ALA A 481 -19.23 16.92 -27.32
C ALA A 481 -20.77 16.87 -27.15
N LEU A 482 -21.32 16.93 -25.93
CA LEU A 482 -22.75 16.65 -25.71
C LEU A 482 -23.46 17.76 -24.93
N ASN A 483 -24.09 18.67 -25.68
CA ASN A 483 -25.00 19.69 -25.18
C ASN A 483 -26.39 19.06 -24.89
N GLN A 484 -26.52 18.23 -23.84
CA GLN A 484 -27.70 17.38 -23.58
C GLN A 484 -28.42 17.68 -22.25
N ASP A 485 -29.75 17.54 -22.26
CA ASP A 485 -30.61 17.51 -21.06
C ASP A 485 -30.56 16.11 -20.44
N CYS A 486 -29.85 15.95 -19.32
CA CYS A 486 -29.63 14.67 -18.64
C CYS A 486 -30.35 14.56 -17.29
N THR A 487 -30.79 13.35 -16.94
CA THR A 487 -31.42 13.00 -15.66
C THR A 487 -30.76 11.77 -15.04
N THR A 488 -30.29 11.90 -13.80
CA THR A 488 -29.63 10.81 -13.07
C THR A 488 -30.64 10.02 -12.23
N GLN A 489 -30.60 8.70 -12.34
CA GLN A 489 -31.36 7.71 -11.60
C GLN A 489 -30.43 6.99 -10.62
N ARG A 490 -30.96 6.59 -9.47
CA ARG A 490 -30.25 5.88 -8.41
C ARG A 490 -31.07 4.69 -7.95
N ASP A 491 -30.45 3.54 -7.79
CA ASP A 491 -31.11 2.33 -7.30
C ASP A 491 -30.16 1.50 -6.41
N THR A 492 -30.73 0.54 -5.67
CA THR A 492 -30.00 -0.29 -4.72
C THR A 492 -30.09 -1.78 -5.06
N PHE A 493 -28.93 -2.43 -5.19
CA PHE A 493 -28.82 -3.84 -5.54
C PHE A 493 -28.29 -4.65 -4.36
N SER A 494 -28.84 -5.84 -4.13
CA SER A 494 -28.46 -6.69 -2.99
C SER A 494 -27.05 -7.25 -3.14
N THR A 495 -26.60 -7.54 -4.37
CA THR A 495 -25.23 -7.97 -4.66
C THR A 495 -24.69 -7.32 -5.93
N ALA A 496 -23.36 -7.28 -6.10
CA ALA A 496 -22.72 -6.77 -7.32
C ALA A 496 -23.08 -7.58 -8.58
N ALA A 497 -23.52 -8.84 -8.41
CA ALA A 497 -23.98 -9.67 -9.52
C ALA A 497 -25.38 -9.26 -10.02
N ASP A 498 -26.16 -8.58 -9.18
CA ASP A 498 -27.53 -8.17 -9.49
C ASP A 498 -27.59 -6.81 -10.20
N VAL A 499 -26.47 -6.10 -10.34
CA VAL A 499 -26.38 -4.80 -11.02
C VAL A 499 -26.46 -5.02 -12.54
N PRO A 500 -27.47 -4.48 -13.24
CA PRO A 500 -27.60 -4.56 -14.70
C PRO A 500 -26.46 -3.83 -15.42
N ASP A 501 -26.12 -4.30 -16.62
CA ASP A 501 -24.97 -3.80 -17.40
C ASP A 501 -25.08 -2.31 -17.81
N ASP A 502 -26.28 -1.73 -17.77
CA ASP A 502 -26.55 -0.33 -18.08
C ASP A 502 -26.49 0.60 -16.84
N TRP A 503 -26.16 0.07 -15.66
CA TRP A 503 -25.94 0.81 -14.40
C TRP A 503 -24.45 0.80 -13.99
N GLY A 504 -23.99 1.86 -13.31
CA GLY A 504 -22.59 1.98 -12.90
C GLY A 504 -22.34 3.04 -11.82
N GLU A 505 -21.06 3.30 -11.51
CA GLU A 505 -20.63 4.17 -10.39
C GLU A 505 -21.33 3.79 -9.09
N CYS A 506 -20.96 2.65 -8.49
CA CYS A 506 -21.65 2.13 -7.32
C CYS A 506 -20.87 2.39 -6.03
N ASP A 507 -21.57 2.84 -5.00
CA ASP A 507 -21.10 2.85 -3.62
C ASP A 507 -21.74 1.72 -2.83
N THR A 508 -21.05 1.26 -1.78
CA THR A 508 -21.68 0.37 -0.81
C THR A 508 -22.26 1.20 0.33
N ALA A 509 -23.53 0.98 0.62
CA ALA A 509 -24.21 1.62 1.74
C ALA A 509 -24.84 0.59 2.65
N SER A 510 -24.72 0.81 3.95
CA SER A 510 -25.45 0.02 4.94
C SER A 510 -26.90 0.50 4.98
N LEU A 511 -27.80 -0.27 4.36
CA LEU A 511 -29.22 0.06 4.28
C LEU A 511 -30.04 -0.93 5.13
N TYR A 512 -30.98 -0.39 5.90
CA TYR A 512 -31.92 -1.21 6.66
C TYR A 512 -33.03 -1.74 5.75
N LEU A 513 -33.04 -3.04 5.49
CA LEU A 513 -34.09 -3.72 4.74
C LEU A 513 -35.12 -4.35 5.71
N PRO A 514 -36.43 -4.04 5.57
CA PRO A 514 -37.48 -4.62 6.40
C PRO A 514 -37.48 -6.16 6.31
N GLY A 515 -37.28 -6.82 7.46
CA GLY A 515 -37.23 -8.29 7.54
C GLY A 515 -35.83 -8.92 7.37
N GLN A 516 -34.82 -8.14 6.97
CA GLN A 516 -33.43 -8.61 6.83
C GLN A 516 -32.41 -7.85 7.70
N GLY A 517 -32.77 -6.67 8.22
CA GLY A 517 -31.87 -5.85 9.04
C GLY A 517 -30.97 -4.94 8.20
N TYR A 518 -29.91 -4.39 8.81
CA TYR A 518 -28.90 -3.64 8.06
C TYR A 518 -28.09 -4.59 7.20
N THR A 519 -28.14 -4.40 5.88
CA THR A 519 -27.31 -5.13 4.94
C THR A 519 -26.56 -4.14 4.07
N THR A 520 -25.34 -4.52 3.67
CA THR A 520 -24.59 -3.78 2.67
C THR A 520 -25.29 -3.97 1.34
N VAL A 521 -25.79 -2.88 0.77
CA VAL A 521 -26.36 -2.84 -0.58
C VAL A 521 -25.48 -2.01 -1.49
N TRP A 522 -25.53 -2.29 -2.78
CA TRP A 522 -24.85 -1.53 -3.81
C TRP A 522 -25.77 -0.41 -4.28
N MET A 523 -25.46 0.83 -3.90
CA MET A 523 -26.12 2.02 -4.42
C MET A 523 -25.46 2.43 -5.73
N CYS A 524 -26.11 2.14 -6.85
CA CYS A 524 -25.58 2.44 -8.18
C CYS A 524 -26.38 3.55 -8.85
N PHE A 525 -25.79 4.16 -9.88
CA PHE A 525 -26.38 5.28 -10.60
C PHE A 525 -26.44 5.00 -12.10
N GLN A 526 -27.40 5.63 -12.78
CA GLN A 526 -27.55 5.59 -14.22
C GLN A 526 -28.01 6.96 -14.70
N THR A 527 -27.37 7.52 -15.72
CA THR A 527 -27.73 8.81 -16.29
C THR A 527 -28.44 8.61 -17.62
N ALA A 528 -29.66 9.14 -17.74
CA ALA A 528 -30.44 9.12 -18.96
C ALA A 528 -30.45 10.53 -19.58
N CYS A 529 -29.88 10.66 -20.77
CA CYS A 529 -29.81 11.93 -21.49
C CYS A 529 -30.70 11.93 -22.72
N ARG A 530 -31.39 13.05 -22.94
CA ARG A 530 -32.11 13.30 -24.16
C ARG A 530 -31.16 13.92 -25.18
N ASP A 531 -30.98 13.24 -26.31
CA ASP A 531 -30.30 13.82 -27.46
C ASP A 531 -31.18 14.94 -28.05
N ASN A 532 -30.66 16.17 -28.06
CA ASN A 532 -31.37 17.35 -28.55
C ASN A 532 -31.54 17.38 -30.09
N THR A 533 -30.85 16.50 -30.81
CA THR A 533 -30.87 16.40 -32.27
C THR A 533 -31.86 15.33 -32.75
N THR A 534 -31.92 14.19 -32.06
CA THR A 534 -32.77 13.04 -32.43
C THR A 534 -34.01 12.90 -31.54
N GLY A 535 -33.99 13.45 -30.33
CA GLY A 535 -35.05 13.32 -29.32
C GLY A 535 -35.03 12.00 -28.54
N ASP A 536 -34.08 11.10 -28.85
CA ASP A 536 -33.94 9.79 -28.20
C ASP A 536 -33.33 9.91 -26.79
N ILE A 537 -33.67 8.95 -25.93
CA ILE A 537 -33.09 8.84 -24.59
C ILE A 537 -31.95 7.82 -24.62
N ILE A 538 -30.73 8.30 -24.42
CA ILE A 538 -29.52 7.49 -24.30
C ILE A 538 -29.21 7.29 -22.82
N ARG A 539 -28.97 6.05 -22.39
CA ARG A 539 -28.64 5.70 -21.00
C ARG A 539 -27.16 5.39 -20.87
N TYR A 540 -26.55 5.97 -19.84
CA TYR A 540 -25.15 5.79 -19.48
C TYR A 540 -25.07 5.24 -18.04
N PRO A 541 -24.24 4.22 -17.78
CA PRO A 541 -23.98 3.76 -16.42
C PRO A 541 -23.21 4.84 -15.63
N GLY A 542 -23.71 5.25 -14.46
CA GLY A 542 -23.09 6.24 -13.57
C GLY A 542 -23.89 7.53 -13.34
N GLN A 543 -23.32 8.45 -12.54
CA GLN A 543 -23.97 9.72 -12.14
C GLN A 543 -23.90 10.82 -13.21
N THR A 544 -23.00 10.68 -14.19
CA THR A 544 -22.74 11.67 -15.23
C THR A 544 -22.72 11.01 -16.61
N ALA A 545 -23.33 11.66 -17.60
CA ALA A 545 -23.27 11.25 -19.00
C ALA A 545 -21.83 11.33 -19.52
N GLY A 546 -21.36 10.33 -20.26
CA GLY A 546 -20.00 10.36 -20.82
C GLY A 546 -18.88 9.78 -19.94
N LYS A 547 -19.14 9.40 -18.68
CA LYS A 547 -18.21 8.55 -17.92
C LYS A 547 -18.14 7.16 -18.58
N ARG A 548 -16.92 6.64 -18.87
CA ARG A 548 -16.77 5.22 -19.20
C ARG A 548 -17.13 4.40 -17.97
N VAL A 549 -17.84 3.30 -18.24
CA VAL A 549 -18.14 2.17 -17.37
C VAL A 549 -17.02 2.00 -16.33
N ALA A 550 -17.26 2.42 -15.08
CA ALA A 550 -16.51 1.86 -13.98
C ALA A 550 -16.71 0.35 -14.12
N ALA A 551 -15.63 -0.36 -14.44
CA ALA A 551 -15.68 -1.80 -14.58
C ALA A 551 -16.43 -2.38 -13.38
N LYS A 552 -17.28 -3.38 -13.62
CA LYS A 552 -17.95 -4.13 -12.56
C LYS A 552 -16.93 -4.35 -11.43
N PRO A 553 -17.15 -3.80 -10.22
CA PRO A 553 -16.13 -3.82 -9.19
C PRO A 553 -15.70 -5.26 -8.96
N THR A 554 -14.41 -5.54 -9.21
CA THR A 554 -13.79 -6.78 -8.77
C THR A 554 -13.88 -6.79 -7.26
N VAL A 555 -14.24 -7.95 -6.71
CA VAL A 555 -14.35 -8.13 -5.25
C VAL A 555 -12.95 -7.99 -4.65
N GLY A 556 -12.65 -6.83 -4.04
CA GLY A 556 -11.36 -6.55 -3.39
C GLY A 556 -10.79 -5.16 -3.75
N GLU A 557 -9.89 -4.61 -2.92
CA GLU A 557 -9.06 -3.47 -3.36
C GLU A 557 -8.13 -3.95 -4.49
N PRO A 558 -8.05 -3.28 -5.65
CA PRO A 558 -7.25 -3.74 -6.80
C PRO A 558 -5.74 -3.80 -6.51
N SER A 559 -5.30 -3.10 -5.47
CA SER A 559 -3.92 -3.14 -4.96
C SER A 559 -3.88 -2.85 -3.46
N GLN A 560 -2.99 -3.54 -2.75
CA GLN A 560 -2.75 -3.41 -1.32
C GLN A 560 -1.26 -3.19 -1.03
N ILE A 561 -0.97 -2.49 0.06
CA ILE A 561 0.40 -2.37 0.58
C ILE A 561 0.48 -2.91 2.00
N LEU A 562 1.54 -3.65 2.31
CA LEU A 562 1.84 -4.13 3.67
C LEU A 562 3.17 -3.56 4.13
N VAL A 563 3.12 -2.65 5.10
CA VAL A 563 4.32 -2.05 5.69
C VAL A 563 4.75 -2.83 6.93
N ARG A 564 6.05 -3.10 7.06
CA ARG A 564 6.68 -3.76 8.20
C ARG A 564 7.96 -3.06 8.60
N THR A 565 8.38 -3.22 9.85
CA THR A 565 9.68 -2.73 10.34
C THR A 565 10.45 -3.83 11.06
N ARG A 566 11.76 -3.63 11.20
CA ARG A 566 12.64 -4.35 12.11
C ARG A 566 13.73 -3.42 12.59
N THR A 567 14.36 -3.77 13.71
CA THR A 567 15.29 -2.88 14.40
C THR A 567 16.50 -3.66 14.91
N GLY A 568 17.67 -3.04 14.87
CA GLY A 568 18.95 -3.68 15.14
C GLY A 568 19.82 -2.96 16.17
N ASN A 569 20.77 -3.70 16.75
CA ASN A 569 21.85 -3.16 17.59
C ASN A 569 23.15 -2.92 16.83
N ASP A 570 23.28 -3.49 15.63
CA ASP A 570 24.46 -3.41 14.78
C ASP A 570 24.05 -3.03 13.34
N PRO A 571 25.00 -2.67 12.46
CA PRO A 571 24.67 -2.20 11.13
C PRO A 571 24.30 -3.32 10.14
N ASN A 572 24.47 -4.61 10.49
CA ASN A 572 24.34 -5.73 9.56
C ASN A 572 23.14 -6.63 9.93
N PRO A 573 22.02 -6.55 9.21
CA PRO A 573 20.86 -7.39 9.48
C PRO A 573 21.03 -8.84 9.01
N LEU A 574 22.10 -9.15 8.27
CA LEU A 574 22.34 -10.44 7.64
C LEU A 574 23.65 -11.07 8.13
N LEU A 575 23.60 -12.39 8.31
CA LEU A 575 24.76 -13.25 8.52
C LEU A 575 25.20 -13.85 7.19
N TYR A 576 26.46 -13.58 6.82
CA TYR A 576 27.10 -14.19 5.66
C TYR A 576 27.88 -15.41 6.12
N TYR A 577 27.62 -16.58 5.53
CA TYR A 577 28.34 -17.80 5.89
C TYR A 577 29.42 -18.15 4.86
N ARG A 578 30.50 -18.77 5.31
CA ARG A 578 31.52 -19.37 4.44
C ARG A 578 31.69 -20.85 4.78
N ARG A 579 31.98 -21.66 3.76
CA ARG A 579 32.25 -23.08 3.91
C ARG A 579 33.62 -23.45 3.36
N ASP A 580 34.28 -24.41 4.01
CA ASP A 580 35.52 -24.99 3.51
C ASP A 580 35.17 -26.16 2.57
N VAL A 581 35.43 -26.00 1.28
CA VAL A 581 35.10 -26.99 0.24
C VAL A 581 35.84 -28.31 0.47
N GLN A 582 37.00 -28.28 1.13
CA GLN A 582 37.79 -29.47 1.39
C GLN A 582 37.33 -30.21 2.65
N ARG A 583 36.46 -29.60 3.47
CA ARG A 583 35.95 -30.18 4.71
C ARG A 583 34.42 -30.28 4.67
N ILE A 584 33.94 -31.22 3.86
CA ILE A 584 32.52 -31.50 3.55
C ILE A 584 31.66 -31.92 4.77
N GLY A 585 32.19 -31.82 6.00
CA GLY A 585 31.45 -32.09 7.24
C GLY A 585 31.69 -31.06 8.36
N GLU A 586 32.35 -29.93 8.08
CA GLU A 586 32.37 -28.80 9.01
C GLU A 586 31.16 -27.90 8.76
N ASP A 587 30.60 -27.36 9.84
CA ASP A 587 29.51 -26.39 9.77
C ASP A 587 29.99 -25.10 9.09
N GLU A 588 29.08 -24.46 8.37
CA GLU A 588 29.35 -23.15 7.78
C GLU A 588 29.61 -22.12 8.90
N ARG A 589 30.50 -21.15 8.65
CA ARG A 589 30.91 -20.17 9.64
C ARG A 589 30.52 -18.77 9.21
N SER A 590 29.98 -17.99 10.14
CA SER A 590 29.65 -16.58 9.92
C SER A 590 30.73 -15.61 10.41
N THR A 591 31.91 -16.10 10.80
CA THR A 591 33.03 -15.26 11.27
C THR A 591 33.99 -14.91 10.15
N SER A 592 34.54 -13.71 10.20
CA SER A 592 35.47 -13.18 9.21
C SER A 592 36.79 -14.00 9.18
N LEU A 593 37.48 -14.01 8.04
CA LEU A 593 38.81 -14.60 7.86
C LEU A 593 39.92 -13.68 8.37
N VAL A 594 39.68 -12.37 8.37
CA VAL A 594 40.67 -11.35 8.74
C VAL A 594 40.70 -11.15 10.26
N ASP A 595 39.52 -11.04 10.86
CA ASP A 595 39.27 -10.98 12.29
C ASP A 595 38.26 -12.06 12.68
N LEU A 596 38.72 -13.07 13.43
CA LEU A 596 37.90 -14.22 13.83
C LEU A 596 36.87 -13.88 14.92
N GLU A 597 37.00 -12.73 15.58
CA GLU A 597 36.02 -12.23 16.56
C GLU A 597 34.94 -11.37 15.91
N ALA A 598 35.14 -10.96 14.65
CA ALA A 598 34.17 -10.20 13.87
C ALA A 598 33.29 -11.10 12.98
N GLN A 599 32.09 -10.61 12.70
CA GLN A 599 31.19 -11.20 11.70
C GLN A 599 31.75 -11.03 10.29
N LEU A 600 31.54 -12.05 9.44
CA LEU A 600 31.91 -12.02 8.03
C LEU A 600 31.09 -10.93 7.33
N GLY A 601 31.79 -9.90 6.83
CA GLY A 601 31.15 -8.81 6.11
C GLY A 601 30.78 -9.20 4.67
N ARG A 602 29.82 -8.49 4.08
CA ARG A 602 29.38 -8.68 2.69
C ARG A 602 30.54 -8.63 1.69
N ASP A 603 31.39 -7.60 1.79
CA ASP A 603 32.47 -7.39 0.82
C ASP A 603 33.48 -8.54 0.87
N GLU A 604 33.80 -9.01 2.08
CA GLU A 604 34.65 -10.18 2.29
C GLU A 604 34.00 -11.46 1.76
N TYR A 605 32.70 -11.67 2.04
CA TYR A 605 31.92 -12.79 1.50
C TYR A 605 31.95 -12.81 -0.04
N LEU A 606 31.79 -11.63 -0.67
CA LEU A 606 31.83 -11.51 -2.13
C LEU A 606 33.23 -11.74 -2.71
N SER A 607 34.27 -11.39 -1.96
CA SER A 607 35.68 -11.53 -2.35
C SER A 607 36.38 -12.77 -1.79
N LEU A 608 35.63 -13.78 -1.27
CA LEU A 608 36.22 -15.01 -0.75
C LEU A 608 37.19 -15.62 -1.78
N ALA A 609 38.45 -15.75 -1.38
CA ALA A 609 39.52 -16.27 -2.20
C ALA A 609 40.13 -17.53 -1.56
N PRO A 610 40.61 -18.49 -2.37
CA PRO A 610 41.29 -19.66 -1.84
C PRO A 610 42.62 -19.27 -1.18
N ASP A 611 42.86 -19.79 0.03
CA ASP A 611 44.14 -19.71 0.72
C ASP A 611 44.96 -20.96 0.38
N LEU A 612 45.69 -20.86 -0.73
CA LEU A 612 46.51 -21.95 -1.25
C LEU A 612 47.83 -22.12 -0.48
N GLU A 613 48.20 -21.15 0.37
CA GLU A 613 49.44 -21.17 1.15
C GLU A 613 49.27 -21.85 2.52
N ALA A 614 48.03 -21.94 3.03
CA ALA A 614 47.72 -22.74 4.21
C ALA A 614 48.09 -24.22 4.02
N SER A 615 48.42 -24.91 5.13
CA SER A 615 48.69 -26.35 5.14
C SER A 615 47.75 -27.06 6.13
N PRO A 616 46.76 -27.85 5.65
CA PRO A 616 46.42 -28.05 4.23
C PRO A 616 45.82 -26.77 3.58
N PRO A 617 45.88 -26.65 2.24
CA PRO A 617 45.28 -25.53 1.51
C PRO A 617 43.80 -25.39 1.86
N ARG A 618 43.31 -24.16 1.99
CA ARG A 618 41.90 -23.92 2.33
C ARG A 618 41.21 -23.27 1.14
N VAL A 619 40.15 -23.91 0.65
CA VAL A 619 39.34 -23.37 -0.45
C VAL A 619 37.99 -22.98 0.14
N TRP A 620 37.73 -21.68 0.18
CA TRP A 620 36.50 -21.13 0.70
C TRP A 620 35.46 -21.02 -0.41
N ASP A 621 34.22 -21.31 -0.07
CA ASP A 621 33.07 -21.08 -0.92
C ASP A 621 31.99 -20.33 -0.14
N LYS A 622 31.12 -19.67 -0.89
CA LYS A 622 30.00 -18.88 -0.38
C LYS A 622 28.97 -19.82 0.24
N GLY A 623 28.76 -19.68 1.54
CA GLY A 623 27.70 -20.36 2.28
C GLY A 623 26.36 -19.62 2.15
N GLU A 624 25.39 -20.05 2.94
CA GLU A 624 24.07 -19.44 3.00
C GLU A 624 24.13 -17.97 3.50
N ILE A 625 23.08 -17.21 3.23
CA ILE A 625 22.88 -15.88 3.81
C ILE A 625 21.67 -15.99 4.73
N GLY A 626 21.88 -15.75 6.03
CA GLY A 626 20.86 -15.84 7.07
C GLY A 626 20.50 -14.48 7.65
N GLU A 627 19.42 -14.44 8.43
CA GLU A 627 19.04 -13.27 9.21
C GLU A 627 19.82 -13.24 10.54
N ASP A 628 20.34 -12.08 10.95
CA ASP A 628 20.98 -11.91 12.27
C ASP A 628 19.94 -11.74 13.38
N LEU A 629 19.29 -12.83 13.79
CA LEU A 629 18.27 -12.79 14.85
C LEU A 629 18.84 -12.54 16.26
N GLU A 630 20.17 -12.47 16.42
CA GLU A 630 20.81 -12.12 17.69
C GLU A 630 20.82 -10.60 17.89
N ASN A 631 21.24 -9.84 16.86
CA ASN A 631 21.31 -8.38 16.94
C ASN A 631 20.08 -7.68 16.37
N TRP A 632 19.33 -8.33 15.48
CA TRP A 632 18.13 -7.79 14.83
C TRP A 632 16.84 -8.49 15.25
N SER A 633 15.78 -7.70 15.38
CA SER A 633 14.44 -8.26 15.54
C SER A 633 14.00 -8.96 14.24
N PRO A 634 13.13 -9.99 14.31
CA PRO A 634 12.39 -10.41 13.13
C PRO A 634 11.55 -9.23 12.57
N TRP A 635 11.10 -9.37 11.33
CA TRP A 635 10.12 -8.45 10.75
C TRP A 635 8.85 -8.39 11.58
N SER A 636 8.33 -7.18 11.78
CA SER A 636 7.06 -6.96 12.45
C SER A 636 5.88 -7.60 11.71
N ALA A 637 4.76 -7.75 12.41
CA ALA A 637 3.48 -7.92 11.72
C ALA A 637 3.19 -6.67 10.86
N PRO A 638 2.40 -6.81 9.77
CA PRO A 638 1.96 -5.67 8.96
C PRO A 638 1.22 -4.62 9.79
N TYR A 639 1.52 -3.36 9.53
CA TYR A 639 0.79 -2.22 10.06
C TYR A 639 -0.55 -2.05 9.33
N LEU A 640 -1.66 -1.87 10.07
CA LEU A 640 -3.02 -1.84 9.52
C LEU A 640 -3.61 -0.43 9.30
N ARG A 641 -3.01 0.62 9.87
CA ARG A 641 -3.59 1.98 9.93
C ARG A 641 -2.57 3.12 9.83
N GLY A 642 -1.44 2.88 9.17
CA GLY A 642 -0.45 3.95 8.99
C GLY A 642 -0.88 5.00 7.95
N ASP A 643 -1.91 4.70 7.16
CA ASP A 643 -2.59 5.62 6.25
C ASP A 643 -3.55 6.60 6.96
N GLN A 644 -3.83 6.41 8.25
CA GLN A 644 -4.69 7.30 9.03
C GLN A 644 -3.92 8.49 9.62
N GLU A 645 -4.65 9.56 9.95
CA GLU A 645 -4.09 10.74 10.62
C GLU A 645 -3.38 10.35 11.93
N GLY A 646 -2.12 10.76 12.07
CA GLY A 646 -1.27 10.42 13.21
C GLY A 646 -0.59 9.03 13.15
N GLY A 647 -0.89 8.22 12.13
CA GLY A 647 -0.25 6.92 11.90
C GLY A 647 -0.56 5.85 12.95
N THR A 648 0.29 4.82 12.98
CA THR A 648 0.18 3.70 13.94
C THR A 648 1.49 3.50 14.70
N PRO A 649 1.47 3.10 15.98
CA PRO A 649 2.68 2.79 16.75
C PRO A 649 3.56 1.74 16.07
N ILE A 650 4.87 2.01 16.02
CA ILE A 650 5.87 0.99 15.67
C ILE A 650 5.89 -0.08 16.76
N ILE A 651 5.85 -1.35 16.33
CA ILE A 651 5.85 -2.52 17.22
C ILE A 651 7.20 -3.23 17.25
N SER A 652 8.15 -2.83 16.39
CA SER A 652 9.52 -3.32 16.46
C SER A 652 10.19 -2.86 17.77
N PRO A 653 11.05 -3.70 18.38
CA PRO A 653 11.68 -3.38 19.66
C PRO A 653 12.45 -2.06 19.67
N GLY A 654 12.44 -1.39 20.82
CA GLY A 654 13.23 -0.20 21.10
C GLY A 654 13.57 -0.13 22.60
N PRO A 655 14.57 0.66 22.99
CA PRO A 655 15.40 1.53 22.15
C PRO A 655 16.40 0.76 21.29
N ARG A 656 16.54 1.15 20.03
CA ARG A 656 17.49 0.55 19.07
C ARG A 656 18.10 1.64 18.19
N ARG A 657 19.34 1.45 17.75
CA ARG A 657 20.07 2.44 16.93
C ARG A 657 19.72 2.34 15.45
N TYR A 658 19.45 1.12 15.00
CA TYR A 658 19.22 0.82 13.59
C TYR A 658 17.76 0.44 13.36
N ILE A 659 17.18 0.91 12.25
CA ILE A 659 15.86 0.52 11.79
C ILE A 659 15.88 0.23 10.29
N GLN A 660 15.08 -0.75 9.88
CA GLN A 660 14.79 -1.05 8.50
C GLN A 660 13.28 -1.24 8.34
N PHE A 661 12.73 -0.84 7.21
CA PHE A 661 11.33 -1.09 6.89
C PHE A 661 11.19 -1.81 5.54
N ALA A 662 10.07 -2.49 5.37
CA ALA A 662 9.70 -3.14 4.13
C ALA A 662 8.29 -2.76 3.73
N ILE A 663 8.05 -2.63 2.43
CA ILE A 663 6.72 -2.41 1.85
C ILE A 663 6.49 -3.53 0.83
N ASP A 664 5.50 -4.38 1.10
CA ASP A 664 5.00 -5.31 0.10
C ASP A 664 3.89 -4.66 -0.69
N PHE A 665 3.93 -4.76 -2.01
CA PHE A 665 2.84 -4.41 -2.90
C PHE A 665 2.19 -5.70 -3.40
N LEU A 666 0.87 -5.78 -3.29
CA LEU A 666 0.06 -6.90 -3.71
C LEU A 666 -1.00 -6.37 -4.67
N ASN A 667 -0.84 -6.64 -5.95
CA ASN A 667 -1.72 -6.17 -7.02
C ASN A 667 -2.59 -7.33 -7.50
N ASP A 668 -3.91 -7.22 -7.27
CA ASP A 668 -4.89 -8.19 -7.75
C ASP A 668 -5.27 -7.92 -9.21
N ASP A 669 -5.10 -6.68 -9.67
CA ASP A 669 -5.32 -6.24 -11.04
C ASP A 669 -3.98 -5.83 -11.69
N ILE A 670 -3.80 -6.19 -12.97
CA ILE A 670 -2.58 -5.86 -13.71
C ILE A 670 -2.53 -4.37 -14.08
N ASP A 671 -3.66 -3.68 -14.19
CA ASP A 671 -3.68 -2.27 -14.61
C ASP A 671 -3.69 -1.30 -13.42
N ALA A 672 -3.61 -1.80 -12.17
CA ALA A 672 -3.67 -0.97 -10.98
C ALA A 672 -2.61 -1.29 -9.92
N THR A 673 -2.10 -0.24 -9.26
CA THR A 673 -1.15 -0.35 -8.15
C THR A 673 -1.31 0.79 -7.16
N LYS A 674 -0.95 0.58 -5.90
CA LYS A 674 -0.69 1.66 -4.94
C LYS A 674 0.72 2.22 -5.16
N LEU A 675 0.80 3.55 -5.25
CA LEU A 675 2.03 4.35 -5.22
C LEU A 675 2.21 4.89 -3.81
N VAL A 676 3.36 4.66 -3.18
CA VAL A 676 3.71 5.29 -1.91
C VAL A 676 4.39 6.62 -2.18
N GLU A 677 3.70 7.71 -1.85
CA GLU A 677 4.16 9.08 -2.05
C GLU A 677 5.04 9.53 -0.89
N GLN A 678 4.69 9.09 0.32
CA GLN A 678 5.43 9.38 1.53
C GLN A 678 5.27 8.25 2.56
N LEU A 679 6.32 7.95 3.31
CA LEU A 679 6.35 7.17 4.53
C LEU A 679 7.10 7.98 5.59
N SER A 680 6.64 7.97 6.82
CA SER A 680 7.20 8.75 7.92
C SER A 680 7.27 7.92 9.19
N ILE A 681 8.41 7.95 9.86
CA ILE A 681 8.66 7.26 11.13
C ILE A 681 9.09 8.31 12.15
N GLU A 682 8.33 8.42 13.23
CA GLU A 682 8.68 9.26 14.37
C GLU A 682 9.68 8.52 15.27
N TYR A 683 10.66 9.23 15.81
CA TYR A 683 11.58 8.68 16.80
C TYR A 683 12.04 9.71 17.83
N LEU A 684 12.53 9.21 18.95
CA LEU A 684 13.07 10.00 20.05
C LEU A 684 14.49 9.55 20.39
N GLN A 685 15.45 10.47 20.27
CA GLN A 685 16.87 10.25 20.57
C GLN A 685 17.45 11.43 21.38
N PRO A 686 18.21 11.17 22.46
CA PRO A 686 18.29 9.89 23.16
C PRO A 686 16.91 9.46 23.71
N PRO A 687 16.70 8.18 24.02
CA PRO A 687 15.44 7.72 24.60
C PRO A 687 15.24 8.31 26.01
N ILE A 688 14.03 8.14 26.56
CA ILE A 688 13.69 8.54 27.94
C ILE A 688 14.33 7.60 28.96
N ALA A 689 14.53 6.34 28.58
CA ALA A 689 15.11 5.26 29.37
C ALA A 689 15.61 4.15 28.43
N ASP A 690 16.46 3.26 28.92
CA ASP A 690 16.82 2.00 28.26
C ASP A 690 15.62 1.07 28.17
N ASP A 691 14.88 0.96 29.27
CA ASP A 691 13.61 0.24 29.32
C ASP A 691 12.78 0.76 30.49
N LEU A 692 11.46 0.64 30.35
CA LEU A 692 10.49 0.99 31.39
C LEU A 692 9.69 -0.27 31.70
N ILE A 693 10.24 -1.12 32.57
CA ILE A 693 9.63 -2.40 32.91
C ILE A 693 8.47 -2.12 33.87
N ALA A 694 7.26 -2.53 33.50
CA ALA A 694 6.07 -2.24 34.30
C ALA A 694 5.25 -3.47 34.63
N GLU A 695 4.62 -3.42 35.81
CA GLU A 695 3.61 -4.36 36.24
C GLU A 695 2.49 -3.69 37.04
N ILE A 696 1.37 -4.39 37.12
CA ILE A 696 0.21 -4.02 37.92
C ILE A 696 -0.06 -5.08 38.98
N TYR A 697 -0.59 -4.65 40.13
CA TYR A 697 -1.04 -5.53 41.21
C TYR A 697 -2.29 -4.95 41.89
N PRO A 698 -3.29 -5.75 42.30
CA PRO A 698 -3.41 -7.20 42.08
C PRO A 698 -3.72 -7.56 40.62
N ARG A 699 -3.36 -8.78 40.19
CA ARG A 699 -3.58 -9.28 38.81
C ARG A 699 -4.75 -10.24 38.69
N GLU A 700 -5.39 -10.58 39.81
CA GLU A 700 -6.64 -11.32 39.83
C GLU A 700 -7.60 -10.59 40.77
N VAL A 701 -8.79 -10.25 40.27
CA VAL A 701 -9.76 -9.41 40.98
C VAL A 701 -11.18 -9.90 40.79
N GLU A 702 -12.01 -9.67 41.80
CA GLU A 702 -13.46 -9.91 41.71
C GLU A 702 -14.17 -8.85 40.85
N VAL A 703 -15.31 -9.23 40.29
CA VAL A 703 -16.07 -8.42 39.32
C VAL A 703 -16.79 -7.25 40.00
N SER A 704 -16.79 -6.07 39.36
CA SER A 704 -17.64 -4.91 39.72
C SER A 704 -17.38 -4.23 41.08
N GLU A 705 -16.30 -4.59 41.79
CA GLU A 705 -15.87 -3.86 43.00
C GLU A 705 -14.85 -2.76 42.66
N SER A 706 -14.71 -1.78 43.57
CA SER A 706 -13.61 -0.80 43.53
C SER A 706 -12.33 -1.49 43.95
N VAL A 707 -11.36 -1.61 43.03
CA VAL A 707 -10.07 -2.25 43.30
C VAL A 707 -8.99 -1.20 43.47
N ASN A 708 -8.16 -1.38 44.50
CA ASN A 708 -6.94 -0.59 44.71
C ASN A 708 -5.80 -1.22 43.91
N PHE A 709 -5.34 -0.52 42.88
CA PHE A 709 -4.22 -0.94 42.05
C PHE A 709 -2.94 -0.21 42.44
N THR A 710 -1.84 -0.96 42.42
CA THR A 710 -0.48 -0.42 42.39
C THR A 710 0.08 -0.69 40.99
N TYR A 711 0.45 0.38 40.28
CA TYR A 711 1.16 0.30 39.01
C TYR A 711 2.61 0.71 39.25
N ALA A 712 3.53 -0.22 39.03
CA ALA A 712 4.95 0.01 39.25
C ALA A 712 5.71 0.05 37.93
N VAL A 713 6.68 0.96 37.84
CA VAL A 713 7.53 1.16 36.67
C VAL A 713 8.98 1.23 37.13
N ARG A 714 9.76 0.22 36.78
CA ARG A 714 11.20 0.18 36.97
C ARG A 714 11.87 0.79 35.74
N ALA A 715 12.56 1.91 35.94
CA ALA A 715 13.26 2.64 34.89
C ALA A 715 14.73 2.22 34.86
N LEU A 716 15.15 1.62 33.73
CA LEU A 716 16.55 1.36 33.41
C LEU A 716 17.08 2.54 32.61
N MET A 717 18.17 3.19 33.04
CA MET A 717 18.67 4.43 32.42
C MET A 717 20.22 4.43 32.36
N ASN A 718 20.78 3.42 31.69
CA ASN A 718 22.22 3.26 31.47
C ASN A 718 22.71 3.86 30.14
N ILE A 719 21.80 4.18 29.20
CA ILE A 719 22.15 4.87 27.95
C ILE A 719 22.61 6.31 28.28
N GLU A 720 23.75 6.70 27.70
CA GLU A 720 24.31 8.03 27.87
C GLU A 720 23.37 9.12 27.31
N GLY A 721 23.21 10.22 28.06
CA GLY A 721 22.39 11.37 27.64
C GLY A 721 20.89 11.22 27.90
N VAL A 722 20.43 10.10 28.45
CA VAL A 722 19.06 9.90 28.92
C VAL A 722 18.70 10.95 29.98
N LYS A 723 17.54 11.59 29.82
CA LYS A 723 17.03 12.59 30.77
C LYS A 723 16.03 12.02 31.77
N GLY A 724 15.43 10.86 31.50
CA GLY A 724 14.33 10.35 32.30
C GLY A 724 13.00 11.04 31.98
N PHE A 725 12.05 10.98 32.90
CA PHE A 725 10.66 11.40 32.68
C PHE A 725 10.03 12.00 33.94
N ASP A 726 9.04 12.86 33.75
CA ASP A 726 8.33 13.54 34.86
C ASP A 726 6.81 13.38 34.77
N THR A 727 6.33 12.68 33.74
CA THR A 727 4.92 12.51 33.44
C THR A 727 4.67 11.06 33.02
N PHE A 728 3.55 10.50 33.44
CA PHE A 728 3.17 9.13 33.11
C PHE A 728 1.67 9.03 32.79
N GLU A 729 1.36 8.36 31.69
CA GLU A 729 -0.02 8.04 31.27
C GLU A 729 -0.28 6.56 31.49
N ILE A 730 -1.42 6.23 32.12
CA ILE A 730 -1.93 4.86 32.21
C ILE A 730 -3.26 4.80 31.49
N ARG A 731 -3.36 3.89 30.51
CA ARG A 731 -4.62 3.55 29.84
C ARG A 731 -5.40 2.57 30.70
N THR A 732 -6.67 2.91 30.92
CA THR A 732 -7.60 2.16 31.77
C THR A 732 -8.84 1.77 30.95
N PRO A 733 -9.51 0.65 31.27
CA PRO A 733 -10.71 0.24 30.53
C PRO A 733 -11.91 1.16 30.78
N THR A 734 -11.91 1.82 31.95
CA THR A 734 -12.94 2.74 32.43
C THR A 734 -12.26 3.91 33.14
N ARG A 735 -12.99 5.00 33.36
CA ARG A 735 -12.53 6.12 34.18
C ARG A 735 -12.11 5.62 35.56
N VAL A 736 -10.94 6.04 36.02
CA VAL A 736 -10.49 5.74 37.39
C VAL A 736 -11.40 6.40 38.42
N LEU A 737 -11.61 5.71 39.55
CA LEU A 737 -12.41 6.18 40.67
C LEU A 737 -11.65 7.15 41.57
N GLY A 738 -10.32 7.02 41.61
CA GLY A 738 -9.46 7.87 42.43
C GLY A 738 -7.98 7.65 42.16
N ILE A 739 -7.15 8.63 42.51
CA ILE A 739 -5.69 8.54 42.49
C ILE A 739 -5.21 8.86 43.91
N ASP A 740 -4.59 7.88 44.55
CA ASP A 740 -4.39 7.91 45.99
C ASP A 740 -2.97 8.38 46.35
N ARG A 741 -1.96 7.89 45.63
CA ARG A 741 -0.56 8.20 45.93
C ARG A 741 0.34 8.04 44.71
N ILE A 742 1.41 8.84 44.65
CA ILE A 742 2.54 8.67 43.75
C ILE A 742 3.83 8.62 44.58
N GLU A 743 4.71 7.68 44.26
CA GLU A 743 5.95 7.42 45.01
C GLU A 743 7.10 7.13 44.04
N ILE A 744 8.27 7.70 44.29
CA ILE A 744 9.53 7.44 43.58
C ILE A 744 10.53 6.87 44.59
N VAL A 745 11.10 5.71 44.28
CA VAL A 745 11.99 4.93 45.15
C VAL A 745 13.33 4.67 44.46
N ASP A 746 14.40 4.64 45.24
CA ASP A 746 15.76 4.25 44.83
C ASP A 746 16.33 3.26 45.82
N GLY A 747 16.54 2.03 45.36
CA GLY A 747 16.80 0.90 46.25
C GLY A 747 15.67 0.73 47.27
N SER A 748 15.96 1.00 48.55
CA SER A 748 15.00 0.95 49.65
C SER A 748 14.45 2.32 50.06
N ASP A 749 14.99 3.41 49.51
CA ASP A 749 14.76 4.76 50.00
C ASP A 749 13.74 5.48 49.12
N THR A 750 12.66 5.98 49.75
CA THR A 750 11.67 6.82 49.08
C THR A 750 12.24 8.23 48.93
N ILE A 751 12.47 8.66 47.68
CA ILE A 751 13.08 9.96 47.38
C ILE A 751 12.04 11.05 47.12
N ALA A 752 10.86 10.69 46.64
CA ALA A 752 9.75 11.62 46.47
C ALA A 752 8.43 10.87 46.68
N GLU A 753 7.52 11.44 47.46
CA GLU A 753 6.20 10.87 47.71
C GLU A 753 5.18 11.98 47.79
N GLN A 754 3.99 11.73 47.25
CA GLN A 754 2.83 12.55 47.49
C GLN A 754 1.59 11.67 47.67
N VAL A 755 0.96 11.80 48.84
CA VAL A 755 -0.39 11.30 49.10
C VAL A 755 -1.38 12.32 48.55
N LEU A 756 -2.20 11.89 47.59
CA LEU A 756 -3.19 12.71 46.90
C LEU A 756 -4.60 12.49 47.46
N ASN A 757 -4.97 11.23 47.75
CA ASN A 757 -6.31 10.82 48.19
C ASN A 757 -7.43 11.53 47.39
N ALA A 758 -7.28 11.56 46.07
CA ALA A 758 -8.15 12.30 45.18
C ALA A 758 -9.25 11.38 44.64
N ASP A 759 -10.50 11.61 45.03
CA ASP A 759 -11.66 10.93 44.46
C ASP A 759 -12.07 11.60 43.15
N VAL A 760 -12.27 10.83 42.09
CA VAL A 760 -12.73 11.34 40.80
C VAL A 760 -14.24 11.50 40.83
N ILE A 761 -14.69 12.70 40.49
CA ILE A 761 -16.12 13.04 40.40
C ILE A 761 -16.42 13.74 39.06
N LEU A 762 -17.69 13.80 38.69
CA LEU A 762 -18.13 14.52 37.50
C LEU A 762 -18.85 15.81 37.90
N ASP A 763 -18.63 16.87 37.14
CA ASP A 763 -19.46 18.07 37.25
C ASP A 763 -20.83 17.88 36.56
N GLN A 764 -21.66 18.91 36.59
CA GLN A 764 -23.01 18.86 35.97
C GLN A 764 -22.99 18.68 34.44
N ARG A 765 -21.83 18.84 33.80
CA ARG A 765 -21.62 18.70 32.35
C ARG A 765 -20.90 17.39 32.01
N GLY A 766 -20.64 16.52 32.98
CA GLY A 766 -19.91 15.28 32.78
C GLY A 766 -18.38 15.46 32.66
N VAL A 767 -17.84 16.62 33.03
CA VAL A 767 -16.39 16.88 33.00
C VAL A 767 -15.75 16.32 34.28
N PRO A 768 -14.66 15.54 34.19
CA PRO A 768 -13.94 15.03 35.35
C PRO A 768 -13.30 16.12 36.21
N MET A 769 -13.53 16.04 37.52
CA MET A 769 -12.92 16.84 38.57
C MET A 769 -12.39 15.91 39.68
N VAL A 770 -11.61 16.47 40.61
CA VAL A 770 -11.13 15.73 41.78
C VAL A 770 -11.68 16.30 43.07
N ARG A 771 -12.06 15.44 44.00
CA ARG A 771 -12.43 15.79 45.37
C ARG A 771 -11.31 15.34 46.31
N ILE A 772 -10.80 16.28 47.10
CA ILE A 772 -9.66 16.08 48.01
C ILE A 772 -10.05 16.47 49.44
N GLY A 773 -9.39 15.86 50.43
CA GLY A 773 -9.52 16.23 51.85
C GLY A 773 -10.96 16.19 52.39
N GLU A 774 -11.37 17.20 53.15
CA GLU A 774 -12.73 17.37 53.74
C GLU A 774 -13.84 17.67 52.70
N GLY A 775 -13.69 17.18 51.46
CA GLY A 775 -14.68 17.34 50.40
C GLY A 775 -14.48 18.54 49.47
N GLN A 776 -13.29 19.15 49.47
CA GLN A 776 -12.98 20.24 48.54
C GLN A 776 -12.91 19.72 47.10
N VAL A 777 -13.59 20.41 46.18
CA VAL A 777 -13.61 20.05 44.75
C VAL A 777 -12.63 20.95 43.99
N GLN A 778 -11.76 20.33 43.20
CA GLN A 778 -10.76 21.01 42.35
C GLN A 778 -10.93 20.60 40.89
N GLN A 779 -10.72 21.56 40.00
CA GLN A 779 -10.69 21.34 38.55
C GLN A 779 -9.36 20.72 38.13
N LEU A 780 -9.36 19.99 37.00
CA LEU A 780 -8.12 19.51 36.36
C LEU A 780 -7.53 20.60 35.44
N PRO A 781 -6.19 20.70 35.31
CA PRO A 781 -5.18 19.95 36.05
C PRO A 781 -5.13 20.36 37.53
N TYR A 782 -5.03 19.38 38.43
CA TYR A 782 -4.88 19.60 39.87
C TYR A 782 -3.42 19.39 40.27
N SER A 783 -2.78 20.43 40.80
CA SER A 783 -1.38 20.40 41.25
C SER A 783 -1.27 20.59 42.75
N THR A 784 -0.31 19.91 43.38
CA THR A 784 0.05 20.05 44.79
C THR A 784 1.57 20.05 44.95
N VAL A 785 2.04 20.58 46.08
CA VAL A 785 3.45 20.61 46.45
C VAL A 785 3.65 19.76 47.70
N SER A 786 4.65 18.87 47.68
CA SER A 786 4.99 17.98 48.79
C SER A 786 5.65 18.75 49.95
N ALA A 787 5.83 18.07 51.09
CA ALA A 787 6.51 18.64 52.25
C ALA A 787 7.95 19.09 51.99
N VAL A 788 8.60 18.52 50.97
CA VAL A 788 9.98 18.83 50.57
C VAL A 788 10.07 19.79 49.38
N GLY A 789 8.94 20.32 48.90
CA GLY A 789 8.89 21.33 47.84
C GLY A 789 8.68 20.79 46.42
N ASP A 790 8.51 19.47 46.28
CA ASP A 790 8.29 18.81 44.99
C ASP A 790 6.88 19.01 44.46
N THR A 791 6.73 19.22 43.16
CA THR A 791 5.41 19.41 42.54
C THR A 791 4.87 18.11 41.94
N PHE A 792 3.64 17.76 42.31
CA PHE A 792 2.88 16.65 41.75
C PHE A 792 1.57 17.17 41.14
N ALA A 793 1.07 16.51 40.11
CA ALA A 793 -0.21 16.88 39.53
C ALA A 793 -0.97 15.70 38.92
N ILE A 794 -2.30 15.80 38.96
CA ILE A 794 -3.20 15.03 38.10
C ILE A 794 -3.52 15.93 36.92
N GLN A 795 -2.93 15.63 35.76
CA GLN A 795 -3.01 16.48 34.57
C GLN A 795 -4.36 16.31 33.85
N THR A 796 -4.77 15.06 33.64
CA THR A 796 -5.96 14.73 32.86
C THR A 796 -6.54 13.40 33.34
N ILE A 797 -7.86 13.30 33.36
CA ILE A 797 -8.60 12.05 33.55
C ILE A 797 -9.64 11.98 32.42
N THR A 798 -9.72 10.83 31.75
CA THR A 798 -10.74 10.53 30.76
C THR A 798 -11.41 9.21 31.08
N ASP A 799 -12.36 8.77 30.25
CA ASP A 799 -12.95 7.43 30.36
C ASP A 799 -11.98 6.28 30.05
N ARG A 800 -10.80 6.57 29.48
CA ARG A 800 -9.87 5.55 28.97
C ARG A 800 -8.43 5.71 29.42
N ASN A 801 -8.10 6.78 30.12
CA ASN A 801 -6.77 7.00 30.68
C ASN A 801 -6.79 8.05 31.79
N PHE A 802 -5.66 8.14 32.49
CA PHE A 802 -5.31 9.30 33.29
C PHE A 802 -3.82 9.61 33.12
N ILE A 803 -3.46 10.88 33.33
CA ILE A 803 -2.09 11.39 33.20
C ILE A 803 -1.70 12.06 34.51
N VAL A 804 -0.57 11.65 35.09
CA VAL A 804 0.00 12.25 36.29
C VAL A 804 1.37 12.84 36.01
N ARG A 805 1.72 13.89 36.75
CA ARG A 805 3.03 14.54 36.75
C ARG A 805 3.64 14.49 38.15
N PHE A 806 4.95 14.32 38.22
CA PHE A 806 5.74 14.18 39.43
C PHE A 806 7.14 14.79 39.21
N PRO A 807 8.00 14.91 40.25
CA PRO A 807 9.39 15.29 40.07
C PRO A 807 10.09 14.35 39.08
N GLN A 808 10.97 14.90 38.25
CA GLN A 808 11.63 14.12 37.20
C GLN A 808 12.38 12.92 37.79
N VAL A 809 12.10 11.73 37.26
CA VAL A 809 12.83 10.49 37.54
C VAL A 809 14.11 10.55 36.72
N GLU A 810 15.20 10.99 37.35
CA GLU A 810 16.50 11.17 36.71
C GLU A 810 17.40 9.92 36.84
N PRO A 811 18.33 9.69 35.89
CA PRO A 811 19.36 8.65 36.02
C PRO A 811 20.21 8.86 37.27
N VAL A 812 20.65 7.76 37.89
CA VAL A 812 21.50 7.80 39.09
C VAL A 812 22.96 7.61 38.72
N GLU A 813 23.84 8.46 39.25
CA GLU A 813 25.30 8.27 39.15
C GLU A 813 25.69 6.90 39.74
N GLY A 814 26.21 6.00 38.90
CA GLY A 814 26.55 4.62 39.28
C GLY A 814 25.56 3.55 38.81
N GLY A 815 24.48 3.92 38.11
CA GLY A 815 23.59 2.99 37.39
C GLY A 815 22.53 2.31 38.25
N SER A 816 22.12 2.88 39.38
CA SER A 816 21.00 2.31 40.15
C SER A 816 19.65 2.57 39.47
N GLU A 817 18.75 1.60 39.61
CA GLU A 817 17.41 1.61 39.02
C GLU A 817 16.47 2.49 39.88
N ARG A 818 15.65 3.33 39.24
CA ARG A 818 14.58 4.08 39.92
C ARG A 818 13.25 3.37 39.72
N LEU A 819 12.41 3.37 40.75
CA LEU A 819 11.09 2.76 40.74
C LEU A 819 10.01 3.81 40.98
N LEU A 820 9.10 3.98 40.02
CA LEU A 820 7.88 4.77 40.17
C LEU A 820 6.73 3.84 40.57
N LYS A 821 5.96 4.22 41.59
CA LYS A 821 4.71 3.56 41.97
C LYS A 821 3.55 4.55 41.94
N ILE A 822 2.48 4.18 41.24
CA ILE A 822 1.25 4.94 41.17
C ILE A 822 0.13 4.09 41.77
N TYR A 823 -0.51 4.61 42.82
CA TYR A 823 -1.60 3.96 43.52
C TYR A 823 -2.92 4.61 43.10
N PHE A 824 -3.84 3.83 42.56
CA PHE A 824 -5.12 4.35 42.06
C PHE A 824 -6.24 3.34 42.27
N ARG A 825 -7.48 3.85 42.24
CA ARG A 825 -8.71 3.05 42.35
C ARG A 825 -9.40 2.94 41.01
N GLY A 826 -9.78 1.74 40.63
CA GLY A 826 -10.45 1.49 39.34
C GLY A 826 -11.38 0.29 39.39
N GLN A 827 -11.98 -0.03 38.25
CA GLN A 827 -12.88 -1.17 38.09
C GLN A 827 -12.47 -2.01 36.87
N VAL A 828 -12.60 -3.33 37.00
CA VAL A 828 -12.35 -4.29 35.93
C VAL A 828 -13.68 -4.88 35.47
N LEU A 829 -14.03 -4.65 34.21
CA LEU A 829 -15.30 -5.07 33.59
C LEU A 829 -15.12 -6.13 32.50
N LEU A 830 -13.89 -6.54 32.21
CA LEU A 830 -13.53 -7.56 31.22
C LEU A 830 -12.72 -8.66 31.88
N TYR A 831 -12.93 -9.91 31.45
CA TYR A 831 -12.20 -11.08 31.97
C TYR A 831 -10.68 -10.88 31.93
N SER A 832 -10.18 -10.25 30.87
CA SER A 832 -8.77 -9.88 30.73
C SER A 832 -8.69 -8.42 30.36
N THR A 833 -8.07 -7.63 31.23
CA THR A 833 -7.90 -6.19 31.07
C THR A 833 -6.41 -5.85 31.04
N LEU A 834 -5.99 -5.11 30.02
CA LEU A 834 -4.60 -4.70 29.83
C LEU A 834 -4.42 -3.22 30.18
N PHE A 835 -3.56 -2.93 31.17
CA PHE A 835 -3.23 -1.57 31.60
C PHE A 835 -1.93 -1.09 30.94
N ARG A 836 -2.02 -0.50 29.74
CA ARG A 836 -0.82 0.02 29.05
C ARG A 836 -0.35 1.32 29.68
N GLY A 837 0.97 1.49 29.81
CA GLY A 837 1.58 2.71 30.32
C GLY A 837 2.58 3.33 29.33
N GLN A 838 2.76 4.64 29.42
CA GLN A 838 3.83 5.35 28.71
C GLN A 838 4.36 6.54 29.52
N ALA A 839 5.67 6.72 29.49
CA ALA A 839 6.38 7.83 30.11
C ALA A 839 6.55 9.00 29.14
N ILE A 840 6.51 10.20 29.68
CA ILE A 840 6.63 11.47 28.96
C ILE A 840 7.59 12.37 29.73
N LEU A 841 8.48 13.05 29.02
CA LEU A 841 9.28 14.15 29.57
C LEU A 841 8.63 15.47 29.17
N SER A 842 7.93 16.11 30.09
CA SER A 842 7.10 17.28 29.78
C SER A 842 7.88 18.50 29.27
N SER A 843 9.18 18.58 29.57
CA SER A 843 10.09 19.61 29.06
C SER A 843 10.48 19.39 27.60
N GLN A 844 10.20 18.21 27.04
CA GLN A 844 10.48 17.83 25.66
C GLN A 844 9.18 17.35 24.98
N PRO A 845 8.45 18.24 24.29
CA PRO A 845 7.21 17.90 23.59
C PRO A 845 7.40 16.70 22.65
N GLY A 846 6.44 15.76 22.66
CA GLY A 846 6.50 14.55 21.84
C GLY A 846 7.39 13.43 22.39
N SER A 847 8.13 13.65 23.48
CA SER A 847 8.88 12.58 24.13
C SER A 847 7.92 11.53 24.72
N ILE A 848 7.85 10.37 24.09
CA ILE A 848 7.02 9.26 24.55
C ILE A 848 7.85 7.99 24.51
N GLN A 849 7.87 7.27 25.63
CA GLN A 849 8.40 5.92 25.68
C GLN A 849 7.40 4.98 26.34
N ARG A 850 7.11 3.89 25.65
CA ARG A 850 6.16 2.88 26.12
C ARG A 850 6.85 1.92 27.08
N ILE A 851 6.06 1.35 27.98
CA ILE A 851 6.54 0.33 28.90
C ILE A 851 6.73 -1.03 28.22
N THR A 852 7.59 -1.85 28.83
CA THR A 852 7.69 -3.29 28.60
C THR A 852 7.04 -4.03 29.77
N PRO A 853 6.07 -4.94 29.54
CA PRO A 853 5.49 -5.74 30.61
C PRO A 853 6.54 -6.66 31.25
N GLY A 854 6.69 -6.63 32.58
CA GLY A 854 7.61 -7.52 33.29
C GLY A 854 7.70 -7.23 34.77
N ASN A 855 8.47 -8.05 35.50
CA ASN A 855 8.68 -7.88 36.94
C ASN A 855 9.48 -6.60 37.24
N ALA A 856 8.83 -5.61 37.83
CA ALA A 856 9.37 -4.30 38.18
C ALA A 856 9.75 -4.21 39.66
N ALA A 857 8.93 -4.73 40.57
CA ALA A 857 9.14 -4.72 42.01
C ALA A 857 8.23 -5.72 42.73
N LEU A 858 8.54 -6.04 44.00
CA LEU A 858 7.60 -6.78 44.85
C LEU A 858 6.49 -5.84 45.35
N LEU A 859 5.25 -6.04 44.89
CA LEU A 859 4.12 -5.14 45.14
C LEU A 859 3.13 -5.60 46.22
N GLY A 860 3.22 -6.85 46.69
CA GLY A 860 2.34 -7.36 47.73
C GLY A 860 2.61 -8.80 48.13
N GLU A 861 1.94 -9.24 49.20
CA GLU A 861 1.92 -10.65 49.60
C GLU A 861 1.18 -11.48 48.55
N GLY A 862 1.86 -12.47 47.97
CA GLY A 862 1.32 -13.27 46.85
C GLY A 862 1.70 -12.76 45.46
N ASP A 863 2.45 -11.65 45.36
CA ASP A 863 3.02 -11.19 44.10
C ASP A 863 4.16 -12.11 43.66
N LEU A 864 3.89 -12.95 42.67
CA LEU A 864 4.86 -13.90 42.12
C LEU A 864 5.59 -13.27 40.91
N PRO A 865 6.94 -13.20 40.93
CA PRO A 865 7.74 -12.69 39.80
C PRO A 865 7.46 -13.36 38.45
N THR A 866 7.08 -14.64 38.48
CA THR A 866 6.76 -15.42 37.27
C THR A 866 5.40 -15.08 36.67
N ALA A 867 4.54 -14.37 37.41
CA ALA A 867 3.23 -13.92 36.98
C ALA A 867 3.19 -12.40 36.73
N SER A 868 4.33 -11.69 36.83
CA SER A 868 4.42 -10.25 36.64
C SER A 868 3.98 -9.82 35.24
N GLY A 869 3.38 -8.63 35.17
CA GLY A 869 2.90 -8.03 33.93
C GLY A 869 1.81 -7.02 34.17
N ILE A 870 1.24 -6.48 33.09
CA ILE A 870 0.24 -5.41 33.13
C ILE A 870 -1.19 -5.88 32.82
N THR A 871 -1.42 -7.19 32.87
CA THR A 871 -2.75 -7.78 32.65
C THR A 871 -3.40 -8.12 33.97
N VAL A 872 -4.64 -7.69 34.15
CA VAL A 872 -5.50 -8.07 35.27
C VAL A 872 -6.59 -8.99 34.76
N LEU A 873 -6.70 -10.15 35.40
CA LEU A 873 -7.74 -11.14 35.16
C LEU A 873 -8.88 -10.95 36.17
N SER A 874 -10.09 -11.20 35.70
CA SER A 874 -11.26 -11.28 36.57
C SER A 874 -12.07 -12.53 36.19
N PRO A 875 -11.69 -13.70 36.73
CA PRO A 875 -12.30 -14.98 36.36
C PRO A 875 -13.82 -15.04 36.60
N GLY A 876 -14.32 -14.35 37.63
CA GLY A 876 -15.76 -14.28 37.92
C GLY A 876 -16.62 -13.69 36.80
N ILE A 877 -16.02 -12.98 35.82
CA ILE A 877 -16.73 -12.36 34.69
C ILE A 877 -17.28 -13.39 33.70
N THR A 878 -16.58 -14.52 33.51
CA THR A 878 -17.01 -15.55 32.53
C THR A 878 -18.09 -16.47 33.09
N GLU A 879 -18.16 -16.59 34.42
CA GLU A 879 -19.18 -17.35 35.15
C GLU A 879 -20.47 -16.55 35.39
N GLY A 880 -20.40 -15.21 35.33
CA GLY A 880 -21.48 -14.28 35.67
C GLY A 880 -22.39 -13.81 34.52
N SER A 881 -23.26 -12.86 34.84
CA SER A 881 -24.21 -12.22 33.91
C SER A 881 -23.58 -11.07 33.13
N LEU A 882 -23.88 -10.90 31.83
CA LEU A 882 -23.44 -9.71 31.05
C LEU A 882 -23.95 -8.39 31.63
N VAL A 883 -25.02 -8.45 32.43
CA VAL A 883 -25.51 -7.36 33.26
C VAL A 883 -24.84 -7.44 34.63
N GLY A 884 -23.99 -6.46 34.94
CA GLY A 884 -23.38 -6.25 36.26
C GLY A 884 -24.37 -5.63 37.25
N SER A 885 -24.01 -4.50 37.87
CA SER A 885 -24.97 -3.74 38.70
C SER A 885 -26.19 -3.34 37.88
N PHE A 886 -27.39 -3.39 38.47
CA PHE A 886 -28.62 -2.82 37.90
C PHE A 886 -29.47 -2.28 39.04
N ALA A 887 -29.54 -0.96 39.15
CA ALA A 887 -30.15 -0.24 40.26
C ALA A 887 -31.27 0.70 39.78
N LEU A 888 -32.33 0.81 40.59
CA LEU A 888 -33.52 1.61 40.34
C LEU A 888 -33.77 2.48 41.58
N GLU A 889 -33.75 3.80 41.44
CA GLU A 889 -33.98 4.73 42.55
C GLU A 889 -34.82 5.94 42.09
N PRO A 890 -35.81 6.39 42.88
CA PRO A 890 -36.31 5.80 44.13
C PRO A 890 -37.22 4.57 43.87
N ASN A 891 -37.30 3.64 44.81
CA ASN A 891 -38.23 2.50 44.74
C ASN A 891 -38.84 2.24 46.13
N PRO A 892 -40.12 2.56 46.38
CA PRO A 892 -41.14 2.99 45.43
C PRO A 892 -40.92 4.39 44.85
N PHE A 893 -41.44 4.65 43.65
CA PHE A 893 -41.55 6.01 43.08
C PHE A 893 -43.01 6.43 42.91
N THR A 894 -43.27 7.73 42.94
CA THR A 894 -44.60 8.33 43.11
C THR A 894 -44.90 9.36 42.02
N PRO A 895 -45.36 8.96 40.81
CA PRO A 895 -45.60 9.87 39.68
C PRO A 895 -46.90 10.68 39.83
N ASN A 896 -47.01 11.48 40.89
CA ASN A 896 -48.20 12.27 41.25
C ASN A 896 -48.08 13.76 40.88
N GLY A 897 -46.90 14.20 40.45
CA GLY A 897 -46.58 15.56 40.04
C GLY A 897 -46.33 16.53 41.19
N ASP A 898 -45.99 16.05 42.38
CA ASP A 898 -45.69 16.90 43.55
C ASP A 898 -44.23 17.38 43.64
N GLY A 899 -43.37 16.93 42.73
CA GLY A 899 -41.95 17.24 42.62
C GLY A 899 -41.06 16.29 43.41
N ILE A 900 -41.60 15.29 44.12
CA ILE A 900 -40.86 14.36 44.97
C ILE A 900 -41.05 12.93 44.44
N ASN A 901 -39.94 12.25 44.14
CA ASN A 901 -39.94 10.87 43.64
C ASN A 901 -40.84 10.63 42.40
N ASP A 902 -41.10 11.67 41.62
CA ASP A 902 -41.95 11.62 40.41
C ASP A 902 -41.34 10.82 39.26
N GLN A 903 -40.02 10.65 39.26
CA GLN A 903 -39.27 9.92 38.24
C GLN A 903 -38.40 8.84 38.87
N LEU A 904 -38.39 7.68 38.23
CA LEU A 904 -37.50 6.58 38.52
C LEU A 904 -36.23 6.72 37.66
N GLU A 905 -35.06 6.76 38.27
CA GLU A 905 -33.77 6.73 37.57
C GLU A 905 -33.17 5.33 37.55
N LEU A 906 -32.50 4.99 36.44
CA LEU A 906 -31.93 3.68 36.20
C LEU A 906 -30.41 3.79 36.03
N ARG A 907 -29.69 2.84 36.63
CA ARG A 907 -28.23 2.69 36.47
C ARG A 907 -27.88 1.23 36.20
N TYR A 908 -27.04 0.94 35.21
CA TYR A 908 -26.58 -0.42 34.95
C TYR A 908 -25.13 -0.50 34.49
N ASP A 909 -24.52 -1.66 34.71
CA ASP A 909 -23.18 -2.00 34.23
C ASP A 909 -23.27 -3.12 33.18
N ILE A 910 -22.55 -2.97 32.07
CA ILE A 910 -22.31 -4.04 31.11
C ILE A 910 -20.91 -4.58 31.31
N VAL A 911 -20.80 -5.90 31.44
CA VAL A 911 -19.52 -6.61 31.57
C VAL A 911 -19.33 -7.62 30.43
N ALA A 912 -18.08 -7.97 30.16
CA ALA A 912 -17.69 -9.08 29.28
C ALA A 912 -18.06 -8.96 27.79
N VAL A 913 -18.21 -7.75 27.24
CA VAL A 913 -18.45 -7.56 25.79
C VAL A 913 -17.33 -6.77 25.13
N THR A 914 -16.81 -7.35 24.05
CA THR A 914 -15.69 -6.81 23.24
C THR A 914 -16.16 -6.01 22.03
N ARG A 915 -17.47 -6.03 21.75
CA ARG A 915 -18.18 -5.28 20.70
C ARG A 915 -19.47 -4.70 21.29
N ALA A 916 -20.05 -3.71 20.62
CA ALA A 916 -21.28 -3.09 21.10
C ALA A 916 -22.41 -4.13 21.17
N ALA A 917 -22.94 -4.36 22.37
CA ALA A 917 -23.97 -5.32 22.68
C ALA A 917 -25.36 -4.67 22.54
N LYS A 918 -26.36 -5.41 22.05
CA LYS A 918 -27.72 -4.89 22.01
C LYS A 918 -28.31 -4.87 23.42
N VAL A 919 -28.82 -3.72 23.84
CA VAL A 919 -29.44 -3.49 25.16
C VAL A 919 -30.90 -3.12 24.99
N GLN A 920 -31.77 -3.73 25.78
CA GLN A 920 -33.18 -3.37 25.88
C GLN A 920 -33.58 -3.26 27.35
N ILE A 921 -34.18 -2.13 27.73
CA ILE A 921 -34.74 -1.89 29.06
C ILE A 921 -36.23 -1.61 28.94
N GLN A 922 -37.04 -2.47 29.55
CA GLN A 922 -38.48 -2.52 29.33
C GLN A 922 -39.24 -2.71 30.64
N VAL A 923 -40.36 -2.02 30.77
CA VAL A 923 -41.28 -2.09 31.91
C VAL A 923 -42.46 -2.97 31.56
N PHE A 924 -42.78 -3.93 32.43
CA PHE A 924 -43.92 -4.83 32.30
C PHE A 924 -44.81 -4.77 33.53
N ASP A 925 -46.11 -4.99 33.36
CA ASP A 925 -46.99 -5.30 34.49
C ASP A 925 -46.85 -6.77 34.91
N LEU A 926 -47.43 -7.16 36.06
CA LEU A 926 -47.36 -8.53 36.57
C LEU A 926 -48.07 -9.57 35.67
N SER A 927 -48.87 -9.15 34.68
CA SER A 927 -49.46 -10.05 33.68
C SER A 927 -48.48 -10.38 32.54
N GLY A 928 -47.31 -9.74 32.51
CA GLY A 928 -46.32 -9.89 31.46
C GLY A 928 -46.58 -8.99 30.24
N ARG A 929 -47.51 -8.03 30.35
CA ARG A 929 -47.78 -7.06 29.28
C ARG A 929 -46.76 -5.92 29.33
N LEU A 930 -46.16 -5.62 28.19
CA LEU A 930 -45.24 -4.49 28.03
C LEU A 930 -46.00 -3.18 28.24
N VAL A 931 -45.49 -2.37 29.18
CA VAL A 931 -46.06 -1.08 29.58
C VAL A 931 -45.31 0.06 28.90
N HIS A 932 -43.98 -0.02 28.88
CA HIS A 932 -43.11 1.02 28.34
C HIS A 932 -41.74 0.45 27.97
N THR A 933 -41.08 1.01 26.95
CA THR A 933 -39.66 0.75 26.66
C THR A 933 -38.88 1.99 27.05
N ILE A 934 -38.02 1.87 28.06
CA ILE A 934 -37.20 2.97 28.58
C ILE A 934 -36.02 3.22 27.63
N TYR A 935 -35.35 2.15 27.21
CA TYR A 935 -34.17 2.25 26.36
C TYR A 935 -34.06 1.05 25.42
N GLU A 936 -33.71 1.30 24.17
CA GLU A 936 -33.32 0.28 23.20
C GLU A 936 -32.16 0.83 22.36
N GLY A 937 -31.02 0.15 22.40
CA GLY A 937 -29.81 0.64 21.74
C GLY A 937 -28.68 -0.37 21.77
N THR A 938 -27.46 0.11 21.54
CA THR A 938 -26.24 -0.69 21.61
C THR A 938 -25.20 -0.01 22.50
N ASP A 939 -24.59 -0.77 23.40
CA ASP A 939 -23.64 -0.29 24.38
C ASP A 939 -22.42 -1.21 24.49
N LEU A 940 -21.27 -0.63 24.82
CA LEU A 940 -20.04 -1.38 25.10
C LEU A 940 -19.99 -1.78 26.58
N SER A 941 -18.97 -2.54 26.97
CA SER A 941 -18.69 -2.74 28.39
C SER A 941 -18.44 -1.38 29.07
N GLY A 942 -19.12 -1.12 30.18
CA GLY A 942 -19.13 0.19 30.82
C GLY A 942 -20.30 0.37 31.80
N ARG A 943 -20.30 1.49 32.53
CA ARG A 943 -21.39 1.92 33.42
C ARG A 943 -22.24 2.97 32.73
N TYR A 944 -23.55 2.82 32.83
CA TYR A 944 -24.55 3.67 32.21
C TYR A 944 -25.54 4.20 33.25
N ASP A 945 -25.86 5.48 33.14
CA ASP A 945 -26.78 6.23 33.99
C ASP A 945 -27.40 7.39 33.21
N ARG A 946 -28.24 8.21 33.86
CA ARG A 946 -28.91 9.35 33.22
C ARG A 946 -27.93 10.40 32.64
N THR A 947 -26.70 10.47 33.13
CA THR A 947 -25.71 11.43 32.62
C THR A 947 -25.10 10.97 31.29
N SER A 948 -24.88 9.66 31.15
CA SER A 948 -24.36 9.04 29.93
C SER A 948 -25.47 8.72 28.91
N ARG A 949 -26.69 8.48 29.38
CA ARG A 949 -27.89 8.16 28.58
C ARG A 949 -29.12 8.87 29.17
N PRO A 950 -29.51 10.05 28.65
CA PRO A 950 -30.64 10.82 29.16
C PRO A 950 -31.97 10.03 29.25
N GLU A 951 -32.11 8.99 28.43
CA GLU A 951 -33.29 8.11 28.36
C GLU A 951 -33.43 7.16 29.55
N LEU A 952 -32.41 7.02 30.41
CA LEU A 952 -32.44 6.11 31.58
C LEU A 952 -33.23 6.68 32.76
N SER A 953 -34.45 7.11 32.48
CA SER A 953 -35.45 7.52 33.48
C SER A 953 -36.85 7.10 33.05
N TRP A 954 -37.75 6.91 34.02
CA TRP A 954 -39.15 6.60 33.78
C TRP A 954 -40.05 7.45 34.66
N ASP A 955 -41.01 8.14 34.05
CA ASP A 955 -41.95 9.07 34.70
C ASP A 955 -43.28 8.40 35.11
N GLY A 956 -43.32 7.06 35.09
CA GLY A 956 -44.52 6.30 35.43
C GLY A 956 -45.61 6.32 34.36
N ARG A 957 -45.31 6.71 33.13
CA ARG A 957 -46.27 6.65 32.01
C ARG A 957 -46.08 5.40 31.16
N ALA A 958 -47.18 4.87 30.65
CA ALA A 958 -47.16 3.86 29.59
C ALA A 958 -46.73 4.49 28.25
N GLN A 959 -46.41 3.66 27.24
CA GLN A 959 -46.02 4.11 25.90
C GLN A 959 -46.99 5.13 25.25
N GLY A 960 -48.27 5.10 25.62
CA GLY A 960 -49.30 6.05 25.17
C GLY A 960 -49.42 7.35 25.98
N GLY A 961 -48.51 7.61 26.93
CA GLY A 961 -48.46 8.84 27.73
C GLY A 961 -49.40 8.89 28.94
N THR A 962 -50.17 7.83 29.22
CA THR A 962 -51.03 7.73 30.41
C THR A 962 -50.26 7.22 31.61
N VAL A 963 -50.43 7.84 32.79
CA VAL A 963 -49.84 7.36 34.06
C VAL A 963 -50.36 5.96 34.37
N VAL A 964 -49.47 5.06 34.76
CA VAL A 964 -49.80 3.66 35.06
C VAL A 964 -50.44 3.53 36.44
N PRO A 965 -51.44 2.65 36.65
CA PRO A 965 -52.09 2.52 37.94
C PRO A 965 -51.10 2.10 39.05
N PRO A 966 -51.35 2.49 40.32
CA PRO A 966 -50.54 2.02 41.45
C PRO A 966 -50.46 0.50 41.49
N GLY A 967 -49.26 -0.03 41.75
CA GLY A 967 -49.00 -1.46 41.68
C GLY A 967 -47.51 -1.79 41.54
N ILE A 968 -47.21 -3.08 41.42
CA ILE A 968 -45.85 -3.57 41.19
C ILE A 968 -45.66 -3.78 39.69
N TYR A 969 -44.55 -3.27 39.16
CA TYR A 969 -44.11 -3.45 37.79
C TYR A 969 -42.74 -4.15 37.79
N LEU A 970 -42.40 -4.81 36.69
CA LEU A 970 -41.11 -5.45 36.50
C LEU A 970 -40.33 -4.68 35.43
N ILE A 971 -39.16 -4.17 35.80
CA ILE A 971 -38.23 -3.60 34.83
C ILE A 971 -37.21 -4.68 34.47
N TYR A 972 -37.18 -5.03 33.19
CA TYR A 972 -36.20 -5.94 32.63
C TYR A 972 -35.11 -5.16 31.92
N ILE A 973 -33.88 -5.59 32.13
CA ILE A 973 -32.75 -5.29 31.26
C ILE A 973 -32.33 -6.58 30.56
N GLU A 974 -32.24 -6.54 29.24
CA GLU A 974 -31.69 -7.60 28.41
C GLU A 974 -30.46 -7.08 27.68
N VAL A 975 -29.33 -7.78 27.80
CA VAL A 975 -28.08 -7.51 27.08
C VAL A 975 -27.74 -8.73 26.24
N LYS A 976 -27.65 -8.53 24.92
CA LYS A 976 -27.28 -9.57 23.93
C LYS A 976 -25.89 -9.29 23.40
N GLY A 977 -24.92 -10.11 23.80
CA GLY A 977 -23.58 -10.16 23.20
C GLY A 977 -23.49 -11.24 22.11
N ASP A 978 -22.31 -11.37 21.50
CA ASP A 978 -22.06 -12.28 20.37
C ASP A 978 -22.28 -13.77 20.72
N SER A 979 -22.04 -14.15 21.98
CA SER A 979 -22.07 -15.56 22.42
C SER A 979 -23.04 -15.86 23.58
N LYS A 980 -23.56 -14.83 24.25
CA LYS A 980 -24.49 -14.96 25.39
C LYS A 980 -25.54 -13.85 25.36
N ALA A 981 -26.73 -14.16 25.86
CA ALA A 981 -27.78 -13.19 26.15
C ALA A 981 -28.19 -13.32 27.62
N ASN A 982 -28.17 -12.21 28.35
CA ASN A 982 -28.51 -12.19 29.76
C ASN A 982 -29.65 -11.21 30.01
N ARG A 983 -30.61 -11.66 30.82
CA ARG A 983 -31.78 -10.86 31.20
C ARG A 983 -31.88 -10.81 32.72
N ARG A 984 -32.04 -9.61 33.27
CA ARG A 984 -32.26 -9.38 34.70
C ARG A 984 -33.55 -8.60 34.89
N ALA A 985 -34.30 -8.92 35.94
CA ALA A 985 -35.56 -8.27 36.29
C ALA A 985 -35.46 -7.69 37.70
N VAL A 986 -35.97 -6.47 37.90
CA VAL A 986 -36.08 -5.86 39.23
C VAL A 986 -37.50 -5.34 39.40
N PRO A 987 -38.19 -5.66 40.51
CA PRO A 987 -39.51 -5.12 40.79
C PRO A 987 -39.42 -3.65 41.19
N VAL A 988 -40.32 -2.83 40.66
CA VAL A 988 -40.53 -1.45 41.08
C VAL A 988 -41.97 -1.26 41.54
N ALA A 989 -42.14 -0.58 42.67
CA ALA A 989 -43.45 -0.21 43.18
C ALA A 989 -43.81 1.21 42.75
N VAL A 990 -44.98 1.35 42.12
CA VAL A 990 -45.62 2.64 41.80
C VAL A 990 -46.70 2.89 42.84
N ALA A 991 -46.62 4.01 43.55
CA ALA A 991 -47.60 4.40 44.57
C ALA A 991 -47.96 5.88 44.41
N TYR A 992 -49.23 6.26 44.52
CA TYR A 992 -49.66 7.66 44.60
C TYR A 992 -51.14 7.77 44.96
#